data_AF-A0A6I2ZP86-F1
#
_entry.id   AF-A0A6I2ZP86-F1
#
_cell.length_a   1.000
_cell.length_b   1.000
_cell.length_c   1.000
_cell.angle_alpha   90.00
_cell.angle_beta   90.00
_cell.angle_gamma   90.00
#
_symmetry.space_group_name_H-M   'P 1'
#
loop_
_entity.id
_entity.type
_entity.pdbx_description
1 polymer ?
#
loop_
_entity_poly.entity_id
_entity_poly.type
_entity_poly.pdbx_seq_one_letter_code
_entity_poly.pdbx_strand_id
1 'polypeptide(L)'
;MNSAPVVAGTERGRPAWSVESVAIEEVPEPQRFRSTADLLRILFTLAVVALVILAGSIGSETTIGIQEDITTAVTNVPKLVVSLLTTLNSLIVLALPVYLIGELALRRRWRLLGTSLTAAALALVAAELFATYAPDFIAGGLLDSLTQPLAGGTGQTPAAFGIFAAVSALMTVERSGTRPSTMVVVWTSLLALAVLYLIDGRATPLALLVSVLVGHVIGLVVRYTAGTENPRVGARKIAEALGNVGLCAVTFVQLPVESKLGRQFTLLTADGTHARVQVLDPDRGALRVLRQLTRVLRVRTWVTRAPSLSARVQVQQAAVPALMAREAHVRTPRFLAAAEVDDRTLVFAEERPADLRVLSEFTADAISDEALSQAWKQVRRMHDAGVAHEGINPESLAVDRDGRIWILGLTQGEIAASRLRRRLDRAELLLATALLVGVDRAITAADAEIGDQDLANLPALLQPVALNPALRVALKDNDALLDQVREEATARAPEPSADEVRLERLRPRALVTLIAATLAVYVLAGQLSNVDFATVIRSINWYWAGLAFVASIMTYVGAALTIHPFLPVRVPAFRLLAAQFAATFVSLVAPAAVGSVGTNVRVIQKAGAPSGLAVASVGLSSLVVFATTVMALLGITIFSHEATQLDIKAPSSGALVVAAGAVLIAIFAFVLPATRRLILERMRPIWESTGPRVLDVARDPKRLVKGVAASLFTSLAYAVTLFVAVRAYGDEIPLAGAVVVYLGAGLVGSVAPTPGGIGAVEAALVAGLSAIGVPAAVALPAALLYRTVTFWLPTLPGWFSLRWLQSHDAI
;
A
#
# COMPACT_ATOMS: atom_id res chain seq x y z
N MET A 1 -28.55 69.04 -5.23
CA MET A 1 -27.93 69.02 -3.88
C MET A 1 -29.05 69.01 -2.84
N ASN A 2 -28.84 68.23 -1.77
CA ASN A 2 -29.69 68.04 -0.58
C ASN A 2 -30.88 67.08 -0.62
N SER A 3 -30.56 65.81 -0.30
CA SER A 3 -31.07 65.02 0.84
C SER A 3 -32.58 64.89 1.09
N ALA A 4 -33.08 63.65 0.92
CA ALA A 4 -34.12 63.06 1.76
C ALA A 4 -33.78 61.57 2.04
N PRO A 5 -33.95 61.07 3.28
CA PRO A 5 -33.54 59.73 3.68
C PRO A 5 -34.57 58.69 3.24
N VAL A 6 -34.13 57.61 2.59
CA VAL A 6 -35.00 56.46 2.36
C VAL A 6 -35.11 55.67 3.67
N VAL A 7 -36.35 55.64 4.13
CA VAL A 7 -36.87 55.08 5.37
C VAL A 7 -36.42 53.62 5.58
N ALA A 8 -35.95 53.37 6.80
CA ALA A 8 -35.78 52.04 7.37
C ALA A 8 -37.11 51.26 7.30
N GLY A 9 -37.17 50.29 6.39
CA GLY A 9 -38.14 49.22 6.43
C GLY A 9 -37.82 48.32 7.62
N THR A 10 -38.58 48.48 8.68
CA THR A 10 -38.61 47.59 9.84
C THR A 10 -39.15 46.23 9.40
N GLU A 11 -38.29 45.22 9.27
CA GLU A 11 -38.72 43.83 9.27
C GLU A 11 -39.32 43.51 10.64
N ARG A 12 -40.64 43.64 10.74
CA ARG A 12 -41.41 43.16 11.89
C ARG A 12 -41.41 41.64 11.88
N GLY A 13 -40.83 41.05 12.92
CA GLY A 13 -41.44 39.89 13.57
C GLY A 13 -40.94 38.49 13.20
N ARG A 14 -39.63 38.30 12.97
CA ARG A 14 -39.02 36.99 13.28
C ARG A 14 -38.29 37.13 14.61
N PRO A 15 -38.54 36.26 15.62
CA PRO A 15 -37.70 36.26 16.82
C PRO A 15 -36.24 36.12 16.37
N ALA A 16 -35.34 36.92 16.95
CA ALA A 16 -33.92 36.83 16.67
C ALA A 16 -33.46 35.41 17.02
N TRP A 17 -33.33 34.56 16.00
CA TRP A 17 -32.96 33.17 16.18
C TRP A 17 -31.59 33.12 16.85
N SER A 18 -31.48 32.37 17.95
CA SER A 18 -30.22 32.18 18.66
C SER A 18 -29.88 30.69 18.72
N VAL A 19 -28.60 30.38 18.51
CA VAL A 19 -28.08 29.01 18.57
C VAL A 19 -28.27 28.39 19.96
N GLU A 20 -28.44 29.22 20.99
CA GLU A 20 -28.68 28.78 22.37
C GLU A 20 -30.05 28.12 22.56
N SER A 21 -31.02 28.46 21.70
CA SER A 21 -32.38 27.89 21.74
C SER A 21 -32.52 26.56 21.00
N VAL A 22 -31.45 26.08 20.34
CA VAL A 22 -31.47 24.85 19.53
C VAL A 22 -31.33 23.63 20.44
N ALA A 23 -32.28 22.69 20.34
CA ALA A 23 -32.15 21.38 20.96
C ALA A 23 -31.12 20.54 20.18
N ILE A 24 -29.92 20.39 20.75
CA ILE A 24 -28.80 19.67 20.13
C ILE A 24 -28.62 18.31 20.81
N GLU A 25 -28.64 17.26 20.00
CA GLU A 25 -28.25 15.91 20.42
C GLU A 25 -27.03 15.48 19.59
N GLU A 26 -25.86 15.46 20.22
CA GLU A 26 -24.59 15.06 19.60
C GLU A 26 -24.04 13.83 20.32
N VAL A 27 -23.51 12.88 19.57
CA VAL A 27 -22.88 11.69 20.15
C VAL A 27 -21.58 12.12 20.84
N PRO A 28 -21.41 11.89 22.15
CA PRO A 28 -20.23 12.35 22.87
C PRO A 28 -18.98 11.62 22.37
N GLU A 29 -18.09 12.36 21.72
CA GLU A 29 -16.80 11.84 21.27
C GLU A 29 -15.69 12.16 22.28
N PRO A 30 -14.69 11.26 22.41
CA PRO A 30 -13.53 11.55 23.24
C PRO A 30 -12.79 12.77 22.68
N GLN A 31 -12.45 13.70 23.57
CA GLN A 31 -11.69 14.91 23.22
C GLN A 31 -10.33 14.58 22.57
N ARG A 32 -9.79 13.39 22.87
CA ARG A 32 -8.58 12.86 22.25
C ARG A 32 -8.74 11.40 21.88
N PHE A 33 -8.22 11.03 20.71
CA PHE A 33 -8.19 9.65 20.26
C PHE A 33 -6.82 9.30 19.69
N ARG A 34 -6.52 7.99 19.65
CA ARG A 34 -5.31 7.48 19.00
C ARG A 34 -5.61 7.29 17.52
N SER A 35 -5.08 8.18 16.69
CA SER A 35 -5.38 8.19 15.25
C SER A 35 -4.72 7.01 14.52
N THR A 36 -5.52 6.20 13.83
CA THR A 36 -5.03 5.14 12.94
C THR A 36 -4.22 5.70 11.77
N ALA A 37 -4.45 6.95 11.39
CA ALA A 37 -3.67 7.64 10.36
C ALA A 37 -2.23 7.89 10.82
N ASP A 38 -2.01 8.28 12.07
CA ASP A 38 -0.66 8.49 12.60
C ASP A 38 0.12 7.18 12.69
N LEU A 39 -0.56 6.07 13.03
CA LEU A 39 0.03 4.74 13.02
C LEU A 39 0.48 4.29 11.61
N LEU A 40 -0.35 4.54 10.60
CA LEU A 40 0.03 4.26 9.19
C LEU A 40 1.19 5.13 8.72
N ARG A 41 1.26 6.38 9.17
CA ARG A 41 2.40 7.27 8.89
C ARG A 41 3.68 6.75 9.55
N ILE A 42 3.61 6.20 10.77
CA ILE A 42 4.76 5.58 11.43
C ILE A 42 5.29 4.44 10.57
N LEU A 43 4.42 3.50 10.16
CA LEU A 43 4.81 2.36 9.32
C LEU A 43 5.42 2.78 7.99
N PHE A 44 4.79 3.74 7.32
CA PHE A 44 5.28 4.27 6.06
C PHE A 44 6.66 4.91 6.23
N THR A 45 6.83 5.73 7.27
CA THR A 45 8.10 6.41 7.54
C THR A 45 9.19 5.41 7.91
N LEU A 46 8.89 4.37 8.70
CA LEU A 46 9.84 3.29 9.01
C LEU A 46 10.24 2.52 7.74
N ALA A 47 9.32 2.27 6.81
CA ALA A 47 9.63 1.65 5.53
C ALA A 47 10.53 2.56 4.67
N VAL A 48 10.30 3.88 4.68
CA VAL A 48 11.17 4.86 4.02
C VAL A 48 12.56 4.88 4.66
N VAL A 49 12.67 4.86 5.99
CA VAL A 49 13.96 4.75 6.70
C VAL A 49 14.71 3.50 6.27
N ALA A 50 14.04 2.34 6.26
CA ALA A 50 14.66 1.08 5.84
C ALA A 50 15.11 1.13 4.37
N LEU A 51 14.31 1.75 3.48
CA LEU A 51 14.67 1.93 2.07
C LEU A 51 15.88 2.86 1.90
N VAL A 52 15.94 3.96 2.66
CA VAL A 52 17.05 4.92 2.64
C VAL A 52 18.33 4.26 3.14
N ILE A 53 18.26 3.52 4.25
CA ILE A 53 19.39 2.74 4.79
C ILE A 53 19.86 1.69 3.77
N LEU A 54 18.93 0.98 3.15
CA LEU A 54 19.25 -0.01 2.11
C LEU A 54 19.93 0.64 0.90
N ALA A 55 19.40 1.76 0.41
CA ALA A 55 19.98 2.51 -0.70
C ALA A 55 21.38 3.00 -0.37
N GLY A 56 21.60 3.55 0.83
CA GLY A 56 22.93 3.95 1.30
C GLY A 56 23.90 2.78 1.40
N SER A 57 23.44 1.61 1.84
CA SER A 57 24.30 0.41 1.94
C SER A 57 24.74 -0.16 0.59
N ILE A 58 23.92 0.02 -0.46
CA ILE A 58 24.19 -0.51 -1.81
C ILE A 58 24.94 0.52 -2.67
N GLY A 59 24.63 1.81 -2.50
CA GLY A 59 25.14 2.91 -3.30
C GLY A 59 26.08 3.83 -2.51
N SER A 60 27.02 3.28 -1.74
CA SER A 60 27.97 4.08 -0.97
C SER A 60 28.78 5.00 -1.87
N GLU A 61 29.28 4.50 -3.00
CA GLU A 61 29.98 5.32 -4.00
C GLU A 61 29.11 6.41 -4.61
N THR A 62 27.82 6.15 -4.83
CA THR A 62 26.89 7.18 -5.32
C THR A 62 26.65 8.27 -4.28
N THR A 63 26.55 7.89 -2.99
CA THR A 63 26.33 8.83 -1.90
C THR A 63 27.56 9.73 -1.69
N ILE A 64 28.75 9.13 -1.77
CA ILE A 64 30.03 9.85 -1.73
C ILE A 64 30.17 10.76 -2.96
N GLY A 65 29.84 10.26 -4.16
CA GLY A 65 29.88 11.05 -5.40
C GLY A 65 28.96 12.27 -5.37
N ILE A 66 27.72 12.13 -4.87
CA ILE A 66 26.81 13.28 -4.67
C ILE A 66 27.43 14.32 -3.74
N GLN A 67 28.11 13.88 -2.68
CA GLN A 67 28.75 14.78 -1.73
C GLN A 67 29.99 15.47 -2.32
N GLU A 68 30.80 14.75 -3.11
CA GLU A 68 31.93 15.32 -3.87
C GLU A 68 31.45 16.34 -4.91
N ASP A 69 30.35 16.06 -5.63
CA ASP A 69 29.76 16.97 -6.60
C ASP A 69 29.25 18.26 -5.92
N ILE A 70 28.55 18.14 -4.79
CA ILE A 70 28.04 19.28 -4.02
C ILE A 70 29.19 20.14 -3.49
N THR A 71 30.23 19.52 -2.93
CA THR A 71 31.40 20.26 -2.42
C THR A 71 32.18 20.92 -3.55
N THR A 72 32.34 20.23 -4.68
CA THR A 72 33.01 20.76 -5.89
C THR A 72 32.24 21.95 -6.47
N ALA A 73 30.92 21.88 -6.56
CA ALA A 73 30.07 22.95 -7.08
C ALA A 73 30.18 24.28 -6.31
N VAL A 74 30.61 24.22 -5.04
CA VAL A 74 30.65 25.38 -4.12
C VAL A 74 32.09 25.81 -3.77
N THR A 75 33.09 25.20 -4.41
CA THR A 75 34.52 25.54 -4.24
C THR A 75 34.85 27.02 -4.49
N ASN A 76 34.10 27.69 -5.37
CA ASN A 76 34.31 29.11 -5.72
C ASN A 76 33.59 30.09 -4.78
N VAL A 77 32.80 29.61 -3.82
CA VAL A 77 32.09 30.50 -2.89
C VAL A 77 33.01 30.88 -1.73
N PRO A 78 33.13 32.18 -1.39
CA PRO A 78 33.96 32.60 -0.27
C PRO A 78 33.53 31.92 1.04
N LYS A 79 34.47 31.27 1.74
CA LYS A 79 34.20 30.58 3.02
C LYS A 79 33.52 31.48 4.06
N LEU A 80 33.82 32.78 4.02
CA LEU A 80 33.21 33.79 4.89
C LEU A 80 31.70 33.91 4.65
N VAL A 81 31.25 33.83 3.39
CA VAL A 81 29.81 33.86 3.04
C VAL A 81 29.11 32.60 3.53
N VAL A 82 29.68 31.42 3.29
CA VAL A 82 29.12 30.14 3.76
C VAL A 82 29.04 30.10 5.28
N SER A 83 30.10 30.53 5.98
CA SER A 83 30.14 30.58 7.44
C SER A 83 29.11 31.56 8.03
N LEU A 84 28.98 32.76 7.45
CA LEU A 84 27.96 33.72 7.85
C LEU A 84 26.54 33.18 7.62
N LEU A 85 26.25 32.63 6.44
CA LEU A 85 24.95 32.03 6.13
C LEU A 85 24.63 30.85 7.06
N THR A 86 25.62 29.99 7.35
CA THR A 86 25.47 28.87 8.28
C THR A 86 25.18 29.36 9.69
N THR A 87 25.89 30.39 10.15
CA THR A 87 25.69 30.97 11.49
C THR A 87 24.30 31.62 11.60
N LEU A 88 23.93 32.46 10.63
CA LEU A 88 22.61 33.10 10.56
C LEU A 88 21.49 32.05 10.50
N ASN A 89 21.61 31.03 9.66
CA ASN A 89 20.58 30.01 9.52
C ASN A 89 20.53 29.08 10.75
N SER A 90 21.65 28.80 11.41
CA SER A 90 21.67 28.07 12.68
C SER A 90 20.96 28.85 13.79
N LEU A 91 21.12 30.17 13.84
CA LEU A 91 20.36 31.04 14.75
C LEU A 91 18.86 30.99 14.45
N ILE A 92 18.47 30.99 13.18
CA ILE A 92 17.04 30.85 12.77
C ILE A 92 16.49 29.49 13.22
N VAL A 93 17.20 28.39 12.96
CA VAL A 93 16.79 27.03 13.35
C VAL A 93 16.72 26.86 14.86
N LEU A 94 17.53 27.58 15.64
CA LEU A 94 17.44 27.60 17.10
C LEU A 94 16.29 28.49 17.61
N ALA A 95 16.09 29.66 16.98
CA ALA A 95 15.06 30.62 17.38
C ALA A 95 13.65 30.13 17.06
N LEU A 96 13.46 29.36 15.98
CA LEU A 96 12.14 28.89 15.53
C LEU A 96 11.45 27.95 16.55
N PRO A 97 12.08 26.91 17.09
CA PRO A 97 11.53 26.10 18.18
C PRO A 97 11.19 26.94 19.42
N VAL A 98 12.04 27.91 19.78
CA VAL A 98 11.80 28.81 20.92
C VAL A 98 10.57 29.68 20.67
N TYR A 99 10.42 30.22 19.47
CA TYR A 99 9.23 30.97 19.05
C TYR A 99 7.96 30.12 19.15
N LEU A 100 7.99 28.88 18.67
CA LEU A 100 6.86 27.95 18.69
C LEU A 100 6.48 27.54 20.12
N ILE A 101 7.47 27.21 20.94
CA ILE A 101 7.30 26.94 22.38
C ILE A 101 6.67 28.15 23.07
N GLY A 102 7.17 29.35 22.78
CA GLY A 102 6.63 30.61 23.30
C GLY A 102 5.19 30.86 22.86
N GLU A 103 4.87 30.62 21.59
CA GLU A 103 3.52 30.74 21.04
C GLU A 103 2.55 29.75 21.73
N LEU A 104 2.97 28.50 21.94
CA LEU A 104 2.19 27.49 22.64
C LEU A 104 1.95 27.85 24.12
N ALA A 105 2.98 28.37 24.80
CA ALA A 105 2.87 28.84 26.17
C ALA A 105 1.92 30.05 26.30
N LEU A 106 2.04 31.02 25.39
CA LEU A 106 1.17 32.20 25.35
C LEU A 106 -0.30 31.84 25.07
N ARG A 107 -0.54 30.86 24.20
CA ARG A 107 -1.89 30.31 23.92
C ARG A 107 -2.39 29.36 25.02
N ARG A 108 -1.66 29.21 26.14
CA ARG A 108 -1.96 28.32 27.28
C ARG A 108 -2.18 26.86 26.89
N ARG A 109 -1.52 26.38 25.83
CA ARG A 109 -1.61 24.99 25.34
C ARG A 109 -0.59 24.08 26.03
N TRP A 110 -0.58 24.08 27.36
CA TRP A 110 0.45 23.42 28.20
C TRP A 110 0.67 21.94 27.90
N ARG A 111 -0.40 21.20 27.60
CA ARG A 111 -0.28 19.78 27.23
C ARG A 111 0.40 19.58 25.88
N LEU A 112 0.04 20.39 24.87
CA LEU A 112 0.65 20.31 23.55
C LEU A 112 2.14 20.68 23.61
N LEU A 113 2.45 21.71 24.41
CA LEU A 113 3.83 22.10 24.73
C LEU A 113 4.61 20.95 25.40
N GLY A 114 4.02 20.32 26.42
CA GLY A 114 4.65 19.16 27.07
C GLY A 114 4.91 18.02 26.09
N THR A 115 3.97 17.72 25.19
CA THR A 115 4.14 16.66 24.19
C THR A 115 5.16 17.00 23.09
N SER A 116 5.27 18.26 22.69
CA SER A 116 6.23 18.67 21.66
C SER A 116 7.66 18.69 22.23
N LEU A 117 7.82 19.14 23.47
CA LEU A 117 9.09 19.08 24.21
C LEU A 117 9.57 17.64 24.46
N THR A 118 8.67 16.74 24.87
CA THR A 118 9.04 15.33 25.05
C THR A 118 9.44 14.66 23.74
N ALA A 119 8.74 14.95 22.64
CA ALA A 119 9.11 14.45 21.32
C ALA A 119 10.48 14.98 20.87
N ALA A 120 10.74 16.27 21.03
CA ALA A 120 12.02 16.88 20.68
C ALA A 120 13.18 16.30 21.51
N ALA A 121 12.99 16.15 22.83
CA ALA A 121 13.99 15.58 23.73
C ALA A 121 14.30 14.11 23.40
N LEU A 122 13.26 13.30 23.18
CA LEU A 122 13.44 11.89 22.79
C LEU A 122 14.14 11.76 21.44
N ALA A 123 13.82 12.63 20.47
CA ALA A 123 14.46 12.63 19.16
C ALA A 123 15.93 13.05 19.23
N LEU A 124 16.26 14.02 20.08
CA LEU A 124 17.64 14.43 20.33
C LEU A 124 18.45 13.29 20.96
N VAL A 125 17.92 12.65 22.01
CA VAL A 125 18.56 11.49 22.66
C VAL A 125 18.72 10.33 21.68
N ALA A 126 17.69 10.01 20.89
CA ALA A 126 17.77 8.92 19.92
C ALA A 126 18.82 9.18 18.83
N ALA A 127 18.91 10.41 18.32
CA ALA A 127 19.93 10.79 17.36
C ALA A 127 21.34 10.75 17.95
N GLU A 128 21.51 11.18 19.21
CA GLU A 128 22.80 11.14 19.89
C GLU A 128 23.26 9.70 20.16
N LEU A 129 22.35 8.86 20.66
CA LEU A 129 22.60 7.42 20.85
C LEU A 129 22.94 6.75 19.51
N PHE A 130 22.21 7.09 18.44
CA PHE A 130 22.52 6.58 17.11
C PHE A 130 23.90 7.05 16.65
N ALA A 131 24.23 8.33 16.76
CA ALA A 131 25.54 8.86 16.36
C ALA A 131 26.70 8.24 17.16
N THR A 132 26.50 8.00 18.47
CA THR A 132 27.52 7.44 19.37
C THR A 132 27.77 5.96 19.09
N TYR A 133 26.71 5.16 18.98
CA TYR A 133 26.84 3.70 18.88
C TYR A 133 26.82 3.17 17.45
N ALA A 134 26.40 3.96 16.45
CA ALA A 134 26.38 3.55 15.04
C ALA A 134 27.71 2.91 14.59
N PRO A 135 28.90 3.47 14.89
CA PRO A 135 30.16 2.86 14.48
C PRO A 135 30.38 1.43 15.00
N ASP A 136 29.80 1.09 16.15
CA ASP A 136 29.99 -0.23 16.80
C ASP A 136 29.12 -1.33 16.19
N PHE A 137 27.98 -0.97 15.57
CA PHE A 137 27.01 -1.96 15.04
C PHE A 137 26.66 -1.78 13.56
N ILE A 138 27.12 -0.72 12.88
CA ILE A 138 26.86 -0.46 11.45
C ILE A 138 28.09 -0.84 10.60
N ALA A 139 27.87 -1.41 9.41
CA ALA A 139 28.97 -1.84 8.53
C ALA A 139 29.72 -0.65 7.95
N GLY A 140 31.02 -0.83 7.69
CA GLY A 140 31.88 0.15 7.02
C GLY A 140 31.21 0.87 5.86
N GLY A 141 30.72 0.16 4.84
CA GLY A 141 30.11 0.83 3.66
C GLY A 141 28.86 1.68 3.95
N LEU A 142 28.02 1.29 4.92
CA LEU A 142 26.87 2.12 5.34
C LEU A 142 27.31 3.26 6.26
N LEU A 143 28.30 3.00 7.13
CA LEU A 143 28.92 4.00 7.98
C LEU A 143 29.58 5.08 7.12
N ASP A 144 30.35 4.71 6.09
CA ASP A 144 30.99 5.59 5.10
C ASP A 144 29.97 6.41 4.29
N SER A 145 28.73 5.94 4.20
CA SER A 145 27.64 6.70 3.56
C SER A 145 26.96 7.67 4.53
N LEU A 146 27.05 7.41 5.83
CA LEU A 146 26.49 8.24 6.91
C LEU A 146 27.50 9.25 7.46
N THR A 147 28.79 8.92 7.45
CA THR A 147 29.87 9.74 8.00
C THR A 147 30.85 10.12 6.91
N GLN A 148 31.63 11.18 7.14
CA GLN A 148 32.73 11.57 6.26
C GLN A 148 33.91 12.09 7.09
N PRO A 149 35.14 12.04 6.55
CA PRO A 149 36.31 12.55 7.26
C PRO A 149 36.19 14.05 7.51
N LEU A 150 36.55 14.50 8.71
CA LEU A 150 36.69 15.92 9.00
C LEU A 150 37.92 16.49 8.25
N ALA A 151 37.84 17.74 7.80
CA ALA A 151 38.90 18.41 7.02
C ALA A 151 40.28 18.50 7.71
N GLY A 152 40.37 18.17 9.00
CA GLY A 152 41.62 18.11 9.78
C GLY A 152 42.20 16.70 9.99
N GLY A 153 41.60 15.66 9.40
CA GLY A 153 42.08 14.27 9.45
C GLY A 153 41.86 13.52 10.78
N THR A 154 41.55 14.22 11.88
CA THR A 154 41.25 13.61 13.18
C THR A 154 39.74 13.55 13.42
N GLY A 155 39.12 12.43 13.05
CA GLY A 155 37.71 12.12 13.35
C GLY A 155 36.77 12.14 12.15
N GLN A 156 35.55 11.64 12.36
CA GLN A 156 34.48 11.59 11.37
C GLN A 156 33.29 12.45 11.79
N THR A 157 32.47 12.86 10.82
CA THR A 157 31.19 13.53 11.09
C THR A 157 30.19 12.59 11.77
N PRO A 158 29.23 13.11 12.55
CA PRO A 158 28.20 12.29 13.18
C PRO A 158 27.30 11.56 12.16
N ALA A 159 26.93 10.31 12.47
CA ALA A 159 25.99 9.52 11.64
C ALA A 159 24.53 10.02 11.73
N ALA A 160 24.21 10.84 12.74
CA ALA A 160 22.94 11.56 12.86
C ALA A 160 23.12 12.87 13.63
N PHE A 161 22.19 13.80 13.42
CA PHE A 161 22.22 15.15 13.97
C PHE A 161 20.98 15.42 14.81
N GLY A 162 21.18 15.59 16.12
CA GLY A 162 20.10 15.79 17.10
C GLY A 162 19.21 16.99 16.80
N ILE A 163 19.75 18.09 16.27
CA ILE A 163 18.95 19.29 15.96
C ILE A 163 17.91 19.04 14.86
N PHE A 164 18.29 18.31 13.81
CA PHE A 164 17.38 17.95 12.71
C PHE A 164 16.30 16.99 13.18
N ALA A 165 16.66 16.01 14.02
CA ALA A 165 15.73 15.07 14.62
C ALA A 165 14.75 15.77 15.57
N ALA A 166 15.24 16.64 16.46
CA ALA A 166 14.44 17.36 17.44
C ALA A 166 13.43 18.31 16.77
N VAL A 167 13.87 19.12 15.80
CA VAL A 167 12.99 20.05 15.07
C VAL A 167 11.96 19.28 14.24
N SER A 168 12.36 18.19 13.57
CA SER A 168 11.43 17.32 12.83
C SER A 168 10.37 16.69 13.76
N ALA A 169 10.77 16.21 14.94
CA ALA A 169 9.84 15.65 15.92
C ALA A 169 8.85 16.69 16.46
N LEU A 170 9.35 17.89 16.79
CA LEU A 170 8.54 19.02 17.24
C LEU A 170 7.50 19.43 16.18
N MET A 171 7.93 19.60 14.92
CA MET A 171 7.04 19.91 13.79
C MET A 171 5.96 18.85 13.58
N THR A 172 6.32 17.59 13.79
CA THR A 172 5.42 16.45 13.58
C THR A 172 4.28 16.44 14.59
N VAL A 173 4.57 16.78 15.85
CA VAL A 173 3.57 16.93 16.92
C VAL A 173 2.71 18.17 16.68
N GLU A 174 3.32 19.30 16.29
CA GLU A 174 2.64 20.61 16.20
C GLU A 174 1.77 20.82 14.95
N ARG A 175 1.83 19.92 13.96
CA ARG A 175 1.15 20.04 12.65
C ARG A 175 -0.36 20.37 12.69
N SER A 176 -1.05 20.15 13.81
CA SER A 176 -2.47 20.51 13.97
C SER A 176 -2.72 21.92 14.52
N GLY A 177 -1.73 22.55 15.16
CA GLY A 177 -1.89 23.81 15.90
C GLY A 177 -1.19 25.03 15.30
N THR A 178 -0.22 24.84 14.41
CA THR A 178 0.61 25.91 13.85
C THR A 178 0.10 26.43 12.50
N ARG A 179 0.42 27.68 12.17
CA ARG A 179 0.05 28.29 10.89
C ARG A 179 0.80 27.60 9.74
N PRO A 180 0.16 27.36 8.58
CA PRO A 180 0.81 26.73 7.44
C PRO A 180 2.09 27.45 6.99
N SER A 181 2.08 28.80 7.04
CA SER A 181 3.23 29.63 6.69
C SER A 181 4.44 29.40 7.61
N THR A 182 4.23 29.31 8.92
CA THR A 182 5.30 28.99 9.88
C THR A 182 5.91 27.62 9.60
N MET A 183 5.09 26.64 9.23
CA MET A 183 5.56 25.30 8.90
C MET A 183 6.44 25.31 7.63
N VAL A 184 6.05 26.09 6.61
CA VAL A 184 6.89 26.28 5.41
C VAL A 184 8.23 26.89 5.80
N VAL A 185 8.23 27.98 6.59
CA VAL A 185 9.48 28.63 7.04
C VAL A 185 10.40 27.63 7.74
N VAL A 186 9.89 26.87 8.71
CA VAL A 186 10.72 25.89 9.45
C VAL A 186 11.31 24.83 8.53
N TRP A 187 10.51 24.23 7.65
CA TRP A 187 11.03 23.21 6.72
C TRP A 187 12.02 23.80 5.71
N THR A 188 11.80 25.02 5.24
CA THR A 188 12.76 25.70 4.36
C THR A 188 14.05 26.07 5.06
N SER A 189 14.01 26.53 6.32
CA SER A 189 15.20 26.82 7.13
C SER A 189 15.98 25.56 7.47
N LEU A 190 15.28 24.46 7.78
CA LEU A 190 15.90 23.16 8.03
C LEU A 190 16.53 22.59 6.76
N LEU A 191 15.88 22.71 5.60
CA LEU A 191 16.47 22.34 4.31
C LEU A 191 17.68 23.21 3.96
N ALA A 192 17.59 24.52 4.17
CA ALA A 192 18.72 25.43 3.98
C ALA A 192 19.89 25.07 4.92
N LEU A 193 19.61 24.65 6.16
CA LEU A 193 20.63 24.24 7.11
C LEU A 193 21.29 22.94 6.66
N ALA A 194 20.49 21.99 6.18
CA ALA A 194 20.98 20.74 5.59
C ALA A 194 21.95 21.04 4.44
N VAL A 195 21.54 21.86 3.48
CA VAL A 195 22.39 22.26 2.34
C VAL A 195 23.68 22.93 2.81
N LEU A 196 23.62 23.83 3.78
CA LEU A 196 24.81 24.49 4.33
C LEU A 196 25.75 23.50 5.03
N TYR A 197 25.21 22.50 5.74
CA TYR A 197 26.01 21.42 6.35
C TYR A 197 26.68 20.52 5.31
N LEU A 198 26.02 20.27 4.18
CA LEU A 198 26.61 19.54 3.04
C LEU A 198 27.75 20.32 2.40
N ILE A 199 27.53 21.62 2.14
CA ILE A 199 28.52 22.53 1.55
C ILE A 199 29.77 22.63 2.42
N ASP A 200 29.61 22.76 3.74
CA ASP A 200 30.75 22.89 4.66
C ASP A 200 31.40 21.54 5.01
N GLY A 201 30.95 20.44 4.39
CA GLY A 201 31.48 19.10 4.67
C GLY A 201 31.24 18.64 6.10
N ARG A 202 30.22 19.16 6.79
CA ARG A 202 29.87 18.79 8.18
C ARG A 202 28.90 17.63 8.29
N ALA A 203 28.22 17.26 7.21
CA ALA A 203 27.30 16.15 7.18
C ALA A 203 27.27 15.46 5.81
N THR A 204 26.80 14.22 5.78
CA THR A 204 26.42 13.53 4.55
C THR A 204 24.93 13.75 4.26
N PRO A 205 24.48 13.66 2.99
CA PRO A 205 23.06 13.74 2.65
C PRO A 205 22.24 12.67 3.37
N LEU A 206 22.82 11.47 3.52
CA LEU A 206 22.18 10.33 4.14
C LEU A 206 21.98 10.55 5.65
N ALA A 207 22.99 11.04 6.37
CA ALA A 207 22.86 11.33 7.81
C ALA A 207 21.80 12.40 8.11
N LEU A 208 21.73 13.46 7.30
CA LEU A 208 20.71 14.50 7.44
C LEU A 208 19.30 13.93 7.19
N LEU A 209 19.14 13.11 6.15
CA LEU A 209 17.86 12.48 5.82
C LEU A 209 17.41 11.51 6.92
N VAL A 210 18.32 10.65 7.41
CA VAL A 210 18.04 9.74 8.53
C VAL A 210 17.65 10.52 9.78
N SER A 211 18.35 11.62 10.09
CA SER A 211 18.05 12.47 11.25
C SER A 211 16.62 13.03 11.21
N VAL A 212 16.21 13.56 10.06
CA VAL A 212 14.85 14.09 9.87
C VAL A 212 13.80 12.99 9.97
N LEU A 213 14.04 11.82 9.38
CA LEU A 213 13.10 10.70 9.40
C LEU A 213 12.95 10.09 10.80
N VAL A 214 14.06 9.92 11.55
CA VAL A 214 14.04 9.47 12.95
C VAL A 214 13.23 10.44 13.81
N GLY A 215 13.47 11.75 13.65
CA GLY A 215 12.66 12.78 14.29
C GLY A 215 11.17 12.67 13.95
N HIS A 216 10.85 12.42 12.67
CA HIS A 216 9.46 12.26 12.23
C HIS A 216 8.79 11.03 12.87
N VAL A 217 9.49 9.89 12.93
CA VAL A 217 8.98 8.67 13.58
C VAL A 217 8.72 8.93 15.06
N ILE A 218 9.67 9.52 15.79
CA ILE A 218 9.54 9.78 17.23
C ILE A 218 8.40 10.77 17.49
N GLY A 219 8.29 11.83 16.69
CA GLY A 219 7.18 12.78 16.78
C GLY A 219 5.82 12.11 16.56
N LEU A 220 5.69 11.21 15.57
CA LEU A 220 4.46 10.46 15.34
C LEU A 220 4.15 9.48 16.49
N VAL A 221 5.16 8.81 17.04
CA VAL A 221 5.00 7.88 18.18
C VAL A 221 4.50 8.63 19.41
N VAL A 222 5.13 9.75 19.77
CA VAL A 222 4.71 10.59 20.92
C VAL A 222 3.31 11.15 20.70
N ARG A 223 3.01 11.62 19.48
CA ARG A 223 1.67 12.10 19.13
C ARG A 223 0.61 11.00 19.23
N TYR A 224 0.93 9.78 18.78
CA TYR A 224 0.02 8.64 18.88
C TYR A 224 -0.21 8.21 20.33
N THR A 225 0.83 8.19 21.17
CA THR A 225 0.71 7.79 22.58
C THR A 225 -0.03 8.83 23.41
N ALA A 226 0.28 10.12 23.20
CA ALA A 226 -0.37 11.24 23.89
C ALA A 226 -1.82 11.51 23.40
N GLY A 227 -2.18 10.96 22.25
CA GLY A 227 -3.49 11.14 21.61
C GLY A 227 -3.59 12.48 20.89
N THR A 228 -4.22 12.47 19.71
CA THR A 228 -4.52 13.68 18.94
C THR A 228 -5.81 14.32 19.42
N GLU A 229 -5.82 15.64 19.57
CA GLU A 229 -7.06 16.40 19.79
C GLU A 229 -8.00 16.18 18.63
N ASN A 230 -9.27 15.94 18.95
CA ASN A 230 -10.31 15.76 17.95
C ASN A 230 -10.54 17.11 17.23
N PRO A 231 -10.18 17.25 15.95
CA PRO A 231 -10.33 18.53 15.25
C PRO A 231 -11.75 18.74 14.74
N ARG A 232 -12.67 17.81 15.01
CA ARG A 232 -14.07 17.89 14.57
C ARG A 232 -14.75 19.07 15.25
N VAL A 233 -15.49 19.82 14.45
CA VAL A 233 -16.29 20.94 14.95
C VAL A 233 -17.55 20.41 15.65
N GLY A 234 -17.88 20.95 16.82
CA GLY A 234 -19.09 20.57 17.56
C GLY A 234 -20.38 21.01 16.86
N ALA A 235 -21.47 20.29 17.13
CA ALA A 235 -22.78 20.49 16.51
C ALA A 235 -23.31 21.93 16.63
N ARG A 236 -23.00 22.61 17.75
CA ARG A 236 -23.42 24.00 18.00
C ARG A 236 -22.89 24.99 16.96
N LYS A 237 -21.59 24.92 16.65
CA LYS A 237 -20.97 25.78 15.62
C LYS A 237 -21.49 25.46 14.22
N ILE A 238 -21.82 24.19 13.95
CA ILE A 238 -22.42 23.78 12.68
C ILE A 238 -23.82 24.39 12.54
N ALA A 239 -24.65 24.31 13.59
CA ALA A 239 -25.97 24.91 13.61
C ALA A 239 -25.91 26.43 13.42
N GLU A 240 -24.95 27.11 14.08
CA GLU A 240 -24.67 28.54 13.91
C GLU A 240 -24.34 28.90 12.47
N ALA A 241 -23.42 28.18 11.83
CA ALA A 241 -23.03 28.42 10.45
C ALA A 241 -24.21 28.24 9.47
N LEU A 242 -25.09 27.26 9.71
CA LEU A 242 -26.29 27.05 8.91
C LEU A 242 -27.33 28.16 9.12
N GLY A 243 -27.50 28.64 10.35
CA GLY A 243 -28.37 29.77 10.66
C GLY A 243 -27.94 31.06 9.98
N ASN A 244 -26.62 31.32 9.87
CA ASN A 244 -26.08 32.47 9.13
C ASN A 244 -26.41 32.45 7.63
N VAL A 245 -26.72 31.27 7.07
CA VAL A 245 -27.13 31.09 5.67
C VAL A 245 -28.66 30.94 5.55
N GLY A 246 -29.41 31.18 6.63
CA GLY A 246 -30.88 31.20 6.66
C GLY A 246 -31.54 29.88 7.05
N LEU A 247 -30.78 28.84 7.44
CA LEU A 247 -31.32 27.59 7.98
C LEU A 247 -31.31 27.62 9.52
N CYS A 248 -32.28 28.34 10.08
CA CYS A 248 -32.48 28.50 11.52
C CYS A 248 -33.02 27.22 12.17
N ALA A 249 -32.14 26.39 12.73
CA ALA A 249 -32.49 25.13 13.39
C ALA A 249 -33.27 25.36 14.71
N VAL A 250 -34.26 24.53 14.98
CA VAL A 250 -34.92 24.37 16.29
C VAL A 250 -34.43 23.07 16.95
N THR A 251 -34.27 22.03 16.14
CA THR A 251 -33.74 20.73 16.58
C THR A 251 -32.61 20.31 15.66
N PHE A 252 -31.52 19.80 16.25
CA PHE A 252 -30.33 19.38 15.52
C PHE A 252 -29.75 18.10 16.14
N VAL A 253 -29.97 16.96 15.50
CA VAL A 253 -29.67 15.62 16.04
C VAL A 253 -28.64 14.93 15.16
N GLN A 254 -27.56 14.42 15.75
CA GLN A 254 -26.58 13.60 15.05
C GLN A 254 -27.15 12.21 14.76
N LEU A 255 -27.01 11.74 13.52
CA LEU A 255 -27.34 10.37 13.17
C LEU A 255 -26.22 9.43 13.66
N PRO A 256 -26.56 8.24 14.20
CA PRO A 256 -25.60 7.31 14.79
C PRO A 256 -24.64 6.69 13.75
N VAL A 257 -25.07 6.62 12.49
CA VAL A 257 -24.27 6.09 11.38
C VAL A 257 -23.65 7.24 10.60
N GLU A 258 -22.33 7.26 10.52
CA GLU A 258 -21.61 8.20 9.68
C GLU A 258 -21.65 7.76 8.21
N SER A 259 -21.71 8.74 7.30
CA SER A 259 -21.60 8.47 5.86
C SER A 259 -20.14 8.42 5.39
N LYS A 260 -19.94 8.06 4.12
CA LYS A 260 -18.62 8.13 3.46
C LYS A 260 -18.02 9.55 3.51
N LEU A 261 -18.88 10.57 3.44
CA LEU A 261 -18.49 11.98 3.42
C LEU A 261 -18.14 12.49 4.84
N GLY A 262 -18.80 11.96 5.88
CA GLY A 262 -18.54 12.27 7.27
C GLY A 262 -19.79 12.14 8.15
N ARG A 263 -19.81 12.90 9.26
CA ARG A 263 -20.95 12.92 10.19
C ARG A 263 -22.22 13.45 9.50
N GLN A 264 -23.36 12.90 9.91
CA GLN A 264 -24.67 13.34 9.44
C GLN A 264 -25.50 13.85 10.59
N PHE A 265 -26.29 14.88 10.34
CA PHE A 265 -27.24 15.44 11.28
C PHE A 265 -28.61 15.57 10.61
N THR A 266 -29.66 15.55 11.40
CA THR A 266 -31.00 15.98 11.00
C THR A 266 -31.31 17.31 11.63
N LEU A 267 -31.81 18.24 10.82
CA LEU A 267 -32.16 19.59 11.20
C LEU A 267 -33.66 19.80 10.97
N LEU A 268 -34.34 20.40 11.94
CA LEU A 268 -35.72 20.87 11.82
C LEU A 268 -35.74 22.39 12.04
N THR A 269 -36.29 23.16 11.10
CA THR A 269 -36.47 24.61 11.28
C THR A 269 -37.84 24.95 11.89
N ALA A 270 -37.99 26.18 12.39
CA ALA A 270 -39.26 26.69 12.89
C ALA A 270 -40.36 26.73 11.81
N ASP A 271 -39.96 26.90 10.54
CA ASP A 271 -40.84 26.90 9.37
C ASP A 271 -41.27 25.47 8.95
N GLY A 272 -40.95 24.44 9.76
CA GLY A 272 -41.27 23.04 9.49
C GLY A 272 -40.39 22.39 8.40
N THR A 273 -39.28 23.03 8.01
CA THR A 273 -38.36 22.43 7.03
C THR A 273 -37.52 21.35 7.72
N HIS A 274 -37.63 20.12 7.23
CA HIS A 274 -36.77 19.02 7.63
C HIS A 274 -35.58 18.90 6.66
N ALA A 275 -34.37 18.82 7.19
CA ALA A 275 -33.16 18.72 6.40
C ALA A 275 -32.20 17.65 6.94
N ARG A 276 -31.49 16.99 6.04
CA ARG A 276 -30.32 16.17 6.32
C ARG A 276 -29.07 17.01 6.07
N VAL A 277 -28.26 17.17 7.10
CA VAL A 277 -27.00 17.92 7.05
C VAL A 277 -25.83 16.96 6.99
N GLN A 278 -24.96 17.15 6.03
CA GLN A 278 -23.74 16.37 5.85
C GLN A 278 -22.52 17.24 6.19
N VAL A 279 -21.68 16.74 7.09
CA VAL A 279 -20.45 17.42 7.51
C VAL A 279 -19.23 16.77 6.85
N LEU A 280 -18.38 17.60 6.23
CA LEU A 280 -17.12 17.18 5.63
C LEU A 280 -15.96 17.57 6.55
N ASP A 281 -15.59 16.65 7.44
CA ASP A 281 -14.45 16.85 8.36
C ASP A 281 -13.09 16.62 7.64
N PRO A 282 -12.06 17.43 7.93
CA PRO A 282 -10.76 17.38 7.24
C PRO A 282 -9.90 16.14 7.56
N ASP A 283 -10.13 15.48 8.70
CA ASP A 283 -9.11 14.61 9.31
C ASP A 283 -9.06 13.17 8.80
N ARG A 284 -9.80 12.85 7.73
CA ARG A 284 -9.77 11.53 7.07
C ARG A 284 -8.79 11.46 5.89
N GLY A 285 -8.01 12.51 5.65
CA GLY A 285 -7.14 12.66 4.47
C GLY A 285 -6.16 11.51 4.21
N ALA A 286 -5.43 11.00 5.21
CA ALA A 286 -4.34 10.05 4.97
C ALA A 286 -4.81 8.65 4.52
N LEU A 287 -5.83 8.09 5.21
CA LEU A 287 -6.46 6.82 4.83
C LEU A 287 -7.22 6.93 3.51
N ARG A 288 -7.80 8.10 3.22
CA ARG A 288 -8.44 8.39 1.94
C ARG A 288 -7.41 8.44 0.82
N VAL A 289 -6.32 9.19 0.94
CA VAL A 289 -5.26 9.31 -0.08
C VAL A 289 -4.65 7.96 -0.43
N LEU A 290 -4.37 7.10 0.56
CA LEU A 290 -3.82 5.76 0.30
C LEU A 290 -4.82 4.82 -0.42
N ARG A 291 -6.08 4.82 0.02
CA ARG A 291 -7.16 4.07 -0.67
C ARG A 291 -7.46 4.65 -2.05
N GLN A 292 -7.21 5.94 -2.26
CA GLN A 292 -7.42 6.65 -3.53
C GLN A 292 -6.30 6.32 -4.52
N LEU A 293 -5.04 6.39 -4.10
CA LEU A 293 -3.89 6.04 -4.95
C LEU A 293 -4.01 4.61 -5.44
N THR A 294 -4.36 3.68 -4.55
CA THR A 294 -4.61 2.28 -4.92
C THR A 294 -5.77 2.11 -5.89
N ARG A 295 -6.85 2.90 -5.77
CA ARG A 295 -8.01 2.82 -6.68
C ARG A 295 -7.72 3.44 -8.05
N VAL A 296 -7.02 4.58 -8.10
CA VAL A 296 -6.58 5.27 -9.33
C VAL A 296 -5.55 4.45 -10.10
N LEU A 297 -4.63 3.79 -9.38
CA LEU A 297 -3.66 2.89 -10.00
C LEU A 297 -4.30 1.58 -10.51
N ARG A 298 -5.40 1.13 -9.89
CA ARG A 298 -6.00 -0.19 -10.17
C ARG A 298 -7.08 -0.15 -11.26
N VAL A 299 -7.82 0.95 -11.41
CA VAL A 299 -8.97 1.04 -12.33
C VAL A 299 -8.70 2.12 -13.39
N ARG A 300 -9.15 1.90 -14.64
CA ARG A 300 -9.09 2.96 -15.66
C ARG A 300 -9.87 4.20 -15.18
N THR A 301 -9.34 5.38 -15.46
CA THR A 301 -9.81 6.71 -14.99
C THR A 301 -11.28 7.03 -15.26
N TRP A 302 -11.94 6.29 -16.16
CA TRP A 302 -13.33 6.49 -16.57
C TRP A 302 -14.37 5.76 -15.70
N VAL A 303 -13.95 4.88 -14.78
CA VAL A 303 -14.87 4.05 -13.94
C VAL A 303 -15.07 4.66 -12.55
N THR A 304 -14.16 5.53 -12.11
CA THR A 304 -14.28 6.21 -10.82
C THR A 304 -13.65 7.58 -10.90
N ARG A 305 -14.44 8.62 -10.60
CA ARG A 305 -13.94 10.00 -10.49
C ARG A 305 -12.87 10.09 -9.42
N ALA A 306 -11.78 10.80 -9.71
CA ALA A 306 -10.79 11.15 -8.69
C ALA A 306 -11.47 12.10 -7.69
N PRO A 307 -11.63 11.70 -6.41
CA PRO A 307 -12.25 12.58 -5.42
C PRO A 307 -11.37 13.81 -5.21
N SER A 308 -11.97 14.99 -5.16
CA SER A 308 -11.23 16.23 -4.90
C SER A 308 -10.75 16.28 -3.44
N LEU A 309 -9.49 16.65 -3.24
CA LEU A 309 -8.90 16.80 -1.90
C LEU A 309 -9.44 18.03 -1.13
N SER A 310 -10.12 18.93 -1.82
CA SER A 310 -10.79 20.09 -1.22
C SER A 310 -12.21 19.73 -0.81
N ALA A 311 -12.58 20.02 0.45
CA ALA A 311 -13.96 19.90 0.93
C ALA A 311 -14.92 20.83 0.16
N ARG A 312 -14.44 22.00 -0.28
CA ARG A 312 -15.23 22.96 -1.08
C ARG A 312 -15.59 22.39 -2.45
N VAL A 313 -14.62 21.77 -3.10
CA VAL A 313 -14.86 21.10 -4.39
C VAL A 313 -15.81 19.91 -4.21
N GLN A 314 -15.74 19.18 -3.09
CA GLN A 314 -16.69 18.09 -2.82
C GLN A 314 -18.13 18.60 -2.64
N VAL A 315 -18.33 19.70 -1.93
CA VAL A 315 -19.66 20.33 -1.80
C VAL A 315 -20.19 20.78 -3.15
N GLN A 316 -19.36 21.43 -3.97
CA GLN A 316 -19.72 21.83 -5.34
C GLN A 316 -20.08 20.61 -6.20
N GLN A 317 -19.30 19.54 -6.10
CA GLN A 317 -19.53 18.29 -6.83
C GLN A 317 -20.81 17.59 -6.38
N ALA A 318 -21.23 17.73 -5.12
CA ALA A 318 -22.49 17.20 -4.63
C ALA A 318 -23.70 18.05 -5.06
N ALA A 319 -23.56 19.38 -5.06
CA ALA A 319 -24.65 20.29 -5.36
C ALA A 319 -25.06 20.28 -6.84
N VAL A 320 -24.10 20.26 -7.77
CA VAL A 320 -24.37 20.45 -9.20
C VAL A 320 -25.24 19.31 -9.80
N PRO A 321 -24.94 18.01 -9.58
CA PRO A 321 -25.82 16.93 -10.04
C PRO A 321 -27.22 16.99 -9.41
N ALA A 322 -27.32 17.32 -8.11
CA ALA A 322 -28.58 17.49 -7.40
C ALA A 322 -29.47 18.57 -8.04
N LEU A 323 -28.87 19.72 -8.37
CA LEU A 323 -29.56 20.82 -9.04
C LEU A 323 -29.95 20.46 -10.48
N MET A 324 -29.05 19.86 -11.26
CA MET A 324 -29.34 19.48 -12.65
C MET A 324 -30.43 18.40 -12.77
N ALA A 325 -30.41 17.39 -11.90
CA ALA A 325 -31.45 16.36 -11.91
C ALA A 325 -32.82 16.94 -11.50
N ARG A 326 -32.83 17.89 -10.56
CA ARG A 326 -34.08 18.57 -10.17
C ARG A 326 -34.63 19.44 -11.30
N GLU A 327 -33.77 20.15 -12.03
CA GLU A 327 -34.15 20.90 -13.24
C GLU A 327 -34.74 19.98 -14.30
N ALA A 328 -34.21 18.76 -14.42
CA ALA A 328 -34.76 17.71 -15.28
C ALA A 328 -36.03 17.03 -14.72
N HIS A 329 -36.64 17.59 -13.67
CA HIS A 329 -37.82 17.07 -12.99
C HIS A 329 -37.66 15.63 -12.46
N VAL A 330 -36.43 15.24 -12.11
CA VAL A 330 -36.17 14.02 -11.34
C VAL A 330 -36.58 14.28 -9.89
N ARG A 331 -37.30 13.33 -9.29
CA ARG A 331 -37.72 13.42 -7.88
C ARG A 331 -36.54 13.12 -6.97
N THR A 332 -35.82 14.16 -6.57
CA THR A 332 -34.65 14.11 -5.67
C THR A 332 -34.79 15.16 -4.56
N PRO A 333 -34.27 14.89 -3.35
CA PRO A 333 -34.10 15.90 -2.30
C PRO A 333 -33.56 17.24 -2.82
N ARG A 334 -34.13 18.36 -2.35
CA ARG A 334 -33.63 19.70 -2.70
C ARG A 334 -32.33 19.97 -1.98
N PHE A 335 -31.31 20.45 -2.70
CA PHE A 335 -30.15 21.06 -2.06
C PHE A 335 -30.55 22.41 -1.45
N LEU A 336 -30.49 22.55 -0.13
CA LEU A 336 -31.01 23.72 0.60
C LEU A 336 -29.94 24.78 0.80
N ALA A 337 -28.78 24.40 1.33
CA ALA A 337 -27.70 25.33 1.62
C ALA A 337 -26.35 24.64 1.75
N ALA A 338 -25.28 25.43 1.64
CA ALA A 338 -23.94 25.06 2.06
C ALA A 338 -23.36 26.19 2.92
N ALA A 339 -22.63 25.84 3.96
CA ALA A 339 -21.99 26.79 4.87
C ALA A 339 -20.57 26.36 5.22
N GLU A 340 -19.72 27.36 5.40
CA GLU A 340 -18.38 27.19 5.96
C GLU A 340 -18.46 27.38 7.47
N VAL A 341 -18.00 26.38 8.22
CA VAL A 341 -18.02 26.43 9.68
C VAL A 341 -16.70 26.97 10.22
N ASP A 342 -15.59 26.54 9.62
CA ASP A 342 -14.24 27.06 9.83
C ASP A 342 -13.39 26.83 8.57
N ASP A 343 -12.11 27.23 8.58
CA ASP A 343 -11.17 27.12 7.46
C ASP A 343 -11.01 25.69 6.87
N ARG A 344 -11.50 24.65 7.57
CA ARG A 344 -11.29 23.25 7.20
C ARG A 344 -12.57 22.41 7.16
N THR A 345 -13.70 22.93 7.62
CA THR A 345 -14.95 22.21 7.78
C THR A 345 -16.06 22.88 7.00
N LEU A 346 -16.62 22.13 6.07
CA LEU A 346 -17.76 22.55 5.26
C LEU A 346 -18.94 21.64 5.53
N VAL A 347 -20.12 22.24 5.47
CA VAL A 347 -21.39 21.53 5.65
C VAL A 347 -22.32 21.86 4.50
N PHE A 348 -23.15 20.90 4.13
CA PHE A 348 -24.27 21.13 3.24
C PHE A 348 -25.53 20.47 3.78
N ALA A 349 -26.68 21.05 3.45
CA ALA A 349 -27.98 20.62 3.89
C ALA A 349 -28.85 20.28 2.67
N GLU A 350 -29.47 19.11 2.71
CA GLU A 350 -30.46 18.66 1.73
C GLU A 350 -31.81 18.50 2.42
N GLU A 351 -32.89 18.72 1.71
CA GLU A 351 -34.24 18.49 2.19
C GLU A 351 -34.45 17.03 2.56
N ARG A 352 -35.12 16.77 3.66
CA ARG A 352 -35.56 15.43 4.05
C ARG A 352 -37.08 15.43 4.14
N PRO A 353 -37.80 15.05 3.07
CA PRO A 353 -39.26 14.94 3.14
C PRO A 353 -39.66 13.95 4.25
N ALA A 354 -40.62 14.33 5.09
CA ALA A 354 -40.97 13.61 6.32
C ALA A 354 -41.69 12.28 6.05
N ASP A 355 -42.23 12.10 4.86
CA ASP A 355 -43.08 11.00 4.43
C ASP A 355 -42.36 9.97 3.57
N LEU A 356 -41.06 10.17 3.35
CA LEU A 356 -40.25 9.38 2.43
C LEU A 356 -39.69 8.14 3.13
N ARG A 357 -40.01 6.95 2.60
CA ARG A 357 -39.53 5.65 3.10
C ARG A 357 -38.72 4.92 2.05
N VAL A 358 -37.59 4.34 2.47
CA VAL A 358 -36.68 3.64 1.56
C VAL A 358 -37.27 2.29 1.15
N LEU A 359 -37.12 1.90 -0.13
CA LEU A 359 -37.71 0.65 -0.64
C LEU A 359 -37.19 -0.60 0.07
N SER A 360 -35.96 -0.58 0.58
CA SER A 360 -35.37 -1.68 1.36
C SER A 360 -36.08 -1.96 2.69
N GLU A 361 -36.95 -1.05 3.17
CA GLU A 361 -37.78 -1.28 4.36
C GLU A 361 -39.07 -2.06 4.05
N PHE A 362 -39.39 -2.27 2.78
CA PHE A 362 -40.59 -2.98 2.34
C PHE A 362 -40.26 -4.44 2.01
N THR A 363 -41.24 -5.32 2.18
CA THR A 363 -41.15 -6.69 1.67
C THR A 363 -41.30 -6.69 0.14
N ALA A 364 -40.75 -7.71 -0.52
CA ALA A 364 -40.78 -7.82 -1.99
C ALA A 364 -42.20 -7.69 -2.58
N ASP A 365 -43.21 -8.23 -1.91
CA ASP A 365 -44.61 -8.20 -2.37
C ASP A 365 -45.26 -6.82 -2.21
N ALA A 366 -44.77 -6.00 -1.29
CA ALA A 366 -45.27 -4.64 -1.07
C ALA A 366 -44.75 -3.64 -2.11
N ILE A 367 -43.70 -4.00 -2.86
CA ILE A 367 -43.13 -3.18 -3.93
C ILE A 367 -43.88 -3.49 -5.23
N SER A 368 -44.63 -2.52 -5.75
CA SER A 368 -45.41 -2.67 -6.97
C SER A 368 -44.55 -2.61 -8.23
N ASP A 369 -45.03 -3.20 -9.32
CA ASP A 369 -44.33 -3.12 -10.62
C ASP A 369 -44.34 -1.68 -11.17
N GLU A 370 -45.37 -0.89 -10.85
CA GLU A 370 -45.41 0.55 -11.15
C GLU A 370 -44.28 1.31 -10.44
N ALA A 371 -43.95 0.95 -9.19
CA ALA A 371 -42.81 1.53 -8.49
C ALA A 371 -41.48 1.20 -9.20
N LEU A 372 -41.31 -0.05 -9.65
CA LEU A 372 -40.12 -0.44 -10.42
C LEU A 372 -40.02 0.33 -11.74
N SER A 373 -41.12 0.42 -12.50
CA SER A 373 -41.19 1.23 -13.73
C SER A 373 -40.88 2.70 -13.46
N GLN A 374 -41.41 3.29 -12.39
CA GLN A 374 -41.08 4.66 -12.01
C GLN A 374 -39.60 4.84 -11.67
N ALA A 375 -38.96 3.88 -10.99
CA ALA A 375 -37.53 3.95 -10.70
C ALA A 375 -36.70 4.03 -11.99
N TRP A 376 -36.99 3.17 -12.97
CA TRP A 376 -36.35 3.20 -14.30
C TRP A 376 -36.59 4.50 -15.04
N LYS A 377 -37.83 5.02 -15.03
CA LYS A 377 -38.17 6.31 -15.65
C LYS A 377 -37.43 7.49 -15.01
N GLN A 378 -37.26 7.49 -13.69
CA GLN A 378 -36.50 8.54 -12.98
C GLN A 378 -35.01 8.51 -13.38
N VAL A 379 -34.40 7.33 -13.41
CA VAL A 379 -33.00 7.16 -13.84
C VAL A 379 -32.82 7.53 -15.31
N ARG A 380 -33.78 7.20 -16.18
CA ARG A 380 -33.77 7.63 -17.58
C ARG A 380 -33.82 9.15 -17.72
N ARG A 381 -34.73 9.84 -17.03
CA ARG A 381 -34.80 11.31 -17.03
C ARG A 381 -33.49 11.96 -16.59
N MET A 382 -32.88 11.42 -15.55
CA MET A 382 -31.57 11.85 -15.06
C MET A 382 -30.48 11.66 -16.14
N HIS A 383 -30.47 10.50 -16.81
CA HIS A 383 -29.53 10.17 -17.88
C HIS A 383 -29.72 11.03 -19.14
N ASP A 384 -30.95 11.41 -19.45
CA ASP A 384 -31.31 12.30 -20.57
C ASP A 384 -30.81 13.73 -20.31
N ALA A 385 -30.79 14.16 -19.05
CA ALA A 385 -30.17 15.40 -18.61
C ALA A 385 -28.63 15.35 -18.55
N GLY A 386 -28.01 14.23 -18.95
CA GLY A 386 -26.57 14.04 -18.90
C GLY A 386 -26.02 13.83 -17.49
N VAL A 387 -26.86 13.44 -16.52
CA VAL A 387 -26.48 13.16 -15.13
C VAL A 387 -26.41 11.66 -14.91
N ALA A 388 -25.39 11.16 -14.20
CA ALA A 388 -25.31 9.80 -13.67
C ALA A 388 -25.29 9.85 -12.13
N HIS A 389 -25.80 8.80 -11.49
CA HIS A 389 -25.90 8.69 -10.04
C HIS A 389 -24.63 8.13 -9.39
N GLU A 390 -23.91 7.23 -10.06
CA GLU A 390 -22.64 6.63 -9.63
C GLU A 390 -22.68 5.80 -8.33
N GLY A 391 -23.86 5.37 -7.90
CA GLY A 391 -24.00 4.75 -6.58
C GLY A 391 -25.37 4.16 -6.30
N ILE A 392 -26.08 3.70 -7.33
CA ILE A 392 -27.43 3.18 -7.17
C ILE A 392 -27.37 1.91 -6.33
N ASN A 393 -28.19 1.85 -5.30
CA ASN A 393 -28.30 0.71 -4.39
C ASN A 393 -29.74 0.68 -3.81
N PRO A 394 -30.12 -0.38 -3.08
CA PRO A 394 -31.47 -0.47 -2.50
C PRO A 394 -31.86 0.70 -1.60
N GLU A 395 -30.89 1.37 -0.96
CA GLU A 395 -31.14 2.56 -0.13
C GLU A 395 -31.27 3.87 -0.92
N SER A 396 -30.91 3.86 -2.21
CA SER A 396 -31.05 5.01 -3.11
C SER A 396 -32.47 5.16 -3.66
N LEU A 397 -33.34 4.17 -3.49
CA LEU A 397 -34.71 4.21 -3.99
C LEU A 397 -35.67 4.36 -2.81
N ALA A 398 -36.58 5.31 -2.90
CA ALA A 398 -37.52 5.57 -1.84
C ALA A 398 -38.88 6.01 -2.40
N VAL A 399 -39.93 5.82 -1.60
CA VAL A 399 -41.32 6.07 -1.99
C VAL A 399 -41.94 7.08 -1.02
N ASP A 400 -42.72 8.02 -1.56
CA ASP A 400 -43.53 8.95 -0.76
C ASP A 400 -44.90 8.36 -0.42
N ARG A 401 -45.73 9.10 0.34
CA ARG A 401 -47.10 8.65 0.70
C ARG A 401 -48.01 8.42 -0.51
N ASP A 402 -47.74 9.09 -1.63
CA ASP A 402 -48.54 9.00 -2.85
C ASP A 402 -48.05 7.86 -3.77
N GLY A 403 -47.12 7.02 -3.30
CA GLY A 403 -46.57 5.91 -4.08
C GLY A 403 -45.57 6.35 -5.17
N ARG A 404 -45.09 7.59 -5.13
CA ARG A 404 -44.17 8.12 -6.14
C ARG A 404 -42.72 7.79 -5.76
N ILE A 405 -41.94 7.33 -6.73
CA ILE A 405 -40.53 7.00 -6.51
C ILE A 405 -39.62 8.23 -6.59
N TRP A 406 -38.72 8.29 -5.62
CA TRP A 406 -37.66 9.27 -5.44
C TRP A 406 -36.28 8.59 -5.53
N ILE A 407 -35.33 9.32 -6.08
CA ILE A 407 -33.92 8.93 -6.16
C ILE A 407 -33.14 9.70 -5.08
N LEU A 408 -32.49 8.98 -4.17
CA LEU A 408 -31.74 9.50 -3.04
C LEU A 408 -30.23 9.32 -3.24
N GLY A 409 -29.43 10.25 -2.72
CA GLY A 409 -27.98 10.09 -2.66
C GLY A 409 -27.24 10.59 -3.91
N LEU A 410 -27.83 11.55 -4.64
CA LEU A 410 -27.24 12.15 -5.84
C LEU A 410 -26.02 13.04 -5.56
N THR A 411 -25.62 13.20 -4.29
CA THR A 411 -24.39 13.88 -3.86
C THR A 411 -23.11 13.27 -4.43
N GLN A 412 -23.17 12.03 -4.92
CA GLN A 412 -22.06 11.34 -5.59
C GLN A 412 -22.18 11.37 -7.12
N GLY A 413 -23.20 12.03 -7.66
CA GLY A 413 -23.49 12.03 -9.09
C GLY A 413 -22.43 12.75 -9.93
N GLU A 414 -22.47 12.45 -11.23
CA GLU A 414 -21.62 13.07 -12.24
C GLU A 414 -22.48 13.76 -13.30
N ILE A 415 -22.02 14.92 -13.76
CA ILE A 415 -22.61 15.65 -14.89
C ILE A 415 -21.80 15.41 -16.15
N ALA A 416 -22.42 15.60 -17.32
CA ALA A 416 -21.84 15.21 -18.61
C ALA A 416 -21.41 13.73 -18.62
N ALA A 417 -22.24 12.89 -18.00
CA ALA A 417 -21.95 11.48 -17.78
C ALA A 417 -21.73 10.72 -19.11
N SER A 418 -20.62 10.00 -19.19
CA SER A 418 -20.30 9.18 -20.35
C SER A 418 -21.37 8.09 -20.59
N ARG A 419 -21.46 7.57 -21.83
CA ARG A 419 -22.35 6.43 -22.14
C ARG A 419 -22.09 5.23 -21.23
N LEU A 420 -20.81 4.95 -20.91
CA LEU A 420 -20.43 3.88 -19.99
C LEU A 420 -20.97 4.13 -18.57
N ARG A 421 -20.93 5.37 -18.07
CA ARG A 421 -21.41 5.70 -16.73
C ARG A 421 -22.91 5.49 -16.59
N ARG A 422 -23.67 5.90 -17.61
CA ARG A 422 -25.11 5.65 -17.70
C ARG A 422 -25.44 4.15 -17.79
N ARG A 423 -24.67 3.37 -18.55
CA ARG A 423 -24.82 1.90 -18.58
C ARG A 423 -24.52 1.24 -17.23
N LEU A 424 -23.50 1.72 -16.50
CA LEU A 424 -23.19 1.23 -15.15
C LEU A 424 -24.32 1.50 -14.16
N ASP A 425 -24.89 2.71 -14.16
CA ASP A 425 -26.07 3.03 -13.34
C ASP A 425 -27.25 2.09 -13.62
N ARG A 426 -27.50 1.75 -14.89
CA ARG A 426 -28.57 0.81 -15.26
C ARG A 426 -28.29 -0.61 -14.75
N ALA A 427 -27.04 -1.07 -14.85
CA ALA A 427 -26.63 -2.36 -14.28
C ALA A 427 -26.76 -2.37 -12.74
N GLU A 428 -26.40 -1.27 -12.08
CA GLU A 428 -26.56 -1.10 -10.64
C GLU A 428 -28.03 -1.02 -10.21
N LEU A 429 -28.88 -0.35 -11.00
CA LEU A 429 -30.32 -0.30 -10.78
C LEU A 429 -30.94 -1.69 -10.91
N LEU A 430 -30.59 -2.46 -11.95
CA LEU A 430 -31.06 -3.83 -12.14
C LEU A 430 -30.68 -4.73 -10.96
N LEU A 431 -29.45 -4.63 -10.46
CA LEU A 431 -29.02 -5.38 -9.27
C LEU A 431 -29.71 -4.89 -7.99
N ALA A 432 -29.90 -3.57 -7.84
CA ALA A 432 -30.59 -3.00 -6.69
C ALA A 432 -32.05 -3.44 -6.63
N THR A 433 -32.76 -3.46 -7.76
CA THR A 433 -34.13 -3.96 -7.83
C THR A 433 -34.19 -5.49 -7.69
N ALA A 434 -33.22 -6.23 -8.23
CA ALA A 434 -33.13 -7.68 -8.02
C ALA A 434 -32.95 -8.05 -6.54
N LEU A 435 -32.19 -7.25 -5.78
CA LEU A 435 -32.06 -7.40 -4.32
C LEU A 435 -33.37 -7.11 -3.56
N LEU A 436 -34.25 -6.28 -4.13
CA LEU A 436 -35.51 -5.87 -3.50
C LEU A 436 -36.67 -6.81 -3.82
N VAL A 437 -36.80 -7.26 -5.07
CA VAL A 437 -37.99 -7.99 -5.56
C VAL A 437 -37.67 -9.36 -6.20
N GLY A 438 -36.39 -9.75 -6.26
CA GLY A 438 -35.94 -10.96 -6.93
C GLY A 438 -35.58 -10.76 -8.41
N VAL A 439 -34.86 -11.73 -8.97
CA VAL A 439 -34.24 -11.67 -10.31
C VAL A 439 -35.28 -11.51 -11.42
N ASP A 440 -36.31 -12.38 -11.44
CA ASP A 440 -37.28 -12.42 -12.53
C ASP A 440 -38.07 -11.13 -12.67
N ARG A 441 -38.63 -10.62 -11.56
CA ARG A 441 -39.41 -9.37 -11.53
C ARG A 441 -38.55 -8.17 -11.90
N ALA A 442 -37.31 -8.12 -11.43
CA ALA A 442 -36.38 -7.04 -11.73
C ALA A 442 -36.00 -6.98 -13.22
N ILE A 443 -35.73 -8.14 -13.84
CA ILE A 443 -35.40 -8.21 -15.26
C ILE A 443 -36.63 -7.88 -16.11
N THR A 444 -37.82 -8.33 -15.74
CA THR A 444 -39.06 -7.98 -16.47
C THR A 444 -39.33 -6.47 -16.44
N ALA A 445 -39.13 -5.84 -15.28
CA ALA A 445 -39.29 -4.38 -15.15
C ALA A 445 -38.21 -3.61 -15.93
N ALA A 446 -36.98 -4.13 -15.99
CA ALA A 446 -35.91 -3.54 -16.78
C ALA A 446 -36.21 -3.63 -18.27
N ASP A 447 -36.51 -4.82 -18.75
CA ASP A 447 -36.80 -5.12 -20.16
C ASP A 447 -37.92 -4.21 -20.71
N ALA A 448 -39.01 -4.06 -19.95
CA ALA A 448 -40.11 -3.17 -20.32
C ALA A 448 -39.71 -1.69 -20.53
N GLU A 449 -38.62 -1.22 -19.91
CA GLU A 449 -38.22 0.19 -19.93
C GLU A 449 -37.00 0.51 -20.81
N ILE A 450 -36.03 -0.41 -20.90
CA ILE A 450 -34.81 -0.23 -21.71
C ILE A 450 -34.79 -1.05 -23.01
N GLY A 451 -35.61 -2.10 -23.10
CA GLY A 451 -35.68 -3.03 -24.24
C GLY A 451 -34.47 -3.95 -24.40
N ASP A 452 -34.65 -4.98 -25.25
CA ASP A 452 -33.71 -6.09 -25.47
C ASP A 452 -32.27 -5.64 -25.77
N GLN A 453 -32.09 -4.64 -26.64
CA GLN A 453 -30.76 -4.21 -27.09
C GLN A 453 -29.90 -3.61 -25.97
N ASP A 454 -30.50 -2.81 -25.08
CA ASP A 454 -29.76 -2.22 -23.96
C ASP A 454 -29.59 -3.24 -22.83
N LEU A 455 -30.57 -4.15 -22.64
CA LEU A 455 -30.49 -5.25 -21.67
C LEU A 455 -29.34 -6.22 -21.99
N ALA A 456 -29.15 -6.58 -23.26
CA ALA A 456 -28.06 -7.46 -23.74
C ALA A 456 -26.64 -6.97 -23.37
N ASN A 457 -26.49 -5.66 -23.13
CA ASN A 457 -25.19 -5.05 -22.82
C ASN A 457 -24.87 -4.97 -21.32
N LEU A 458 -25.85 -5.20 -20.45
CA LEU A 458 -25.66 -5.14 -19.00
C LEU A 458 -24.84 -6.31 -18.43
N PRO A 459 -24.96 -7.58 -18.89
CA PRO A 459 -24.21 -8.72 -18.36
C PRO A 459 -22.69 -8.50 -18.24
N ALA A 460 -22.07 -7.83 -19.22
CA ALA A 460 -20.64 -7.51 -19.23
C ALA A 460 -20.23 -6.52 -18.11
N LEU A 461 -21.17 -5.72 -17.61
CA LEU A 461 -20.98 -4.74 -16.56
C LEU A 461 -21.34 -5.27 -15.17
N LEU A 462 -22.06 -6.39 -15.08
CA LEU A 462 -22.41 -7.07 -13.82
C LEU A 462 -21.21 -7.81 -13.21
N GLN A 463 -20.08 -7.13 -13.01
CA GLN A 463 -18.87 -7.70 -12.42
C GLN A 463 -18.48 -6.95 -11.14
N PRO A 464 -17.99 -7.61 -10.08
CA PRO A 464 -17.71 -6.96 -8.80
C PRO A 464 -16.81 -5.71 -8.90
N VAL A 465 -15.90 -5.67 -9.86
CA VAL A 465 -14.98 -4.53 -10.06
C VAL A 465 -15.72 -3.27 -10.57
N ALA A 466 -16.81 -3.44 -11.31
CA ALA A 466 -17.61 -2.37 -11.88
C ALA A 466 -18.60 -1.76 -10.87
N LEU A 467 -19.00 -2.53 -9.86
CA LEU A 467 -20.06 -2.15 -8.92
C LEU A 467 -19.60 -1.16 -7.84
N ASN A 468 -20.50 -0.25 -7.49
CA ASN A 468 -20.31 0.63 -6.37
C ASN A 468 -20.09 -0.15 -5.04
N PRO A 469 -19.38 0.43 -4.05
CA PRO A 469 -19.06 -0.28 -2.82
C PRO A 469 -20.28 -0.69 -1.98
N ALA A 470 -21.37 0.06 -2.01
CA ALA A 470 -22.55 -0.24 -1.19
C ALA A 470 -23.25 -1.50 -1.69
N LEU A 471 -23.43 -1.58 -3.01
CA LEU A 471 -24.01 -2.74 -3.68
C LEU A 471 -23.14 -4.00 -3.52
N ARG A 472 -21.80 -3.87 -3.60
CA ARG A 472 -20.90 -4.99 -3.29
C ARG A 472 -21.01 -5.53 -1.87
N VAL A 473 -21.32 -4.66 -0.90
CA VAL A 473 -21.53 -5.09 0.49
C VAL A 473 -22.87 -5.81 0.58
N ALA A 474 -23.94 -5.25 0.00
CA ALA A 474 -25.25 -5.89 -0.05
C ALA A 474 -25.24 -7.25 -0.76
N LEU A 475 -24.37 -7.43 -1.76
CA LEU A 475 -24.22 -8.69 -2.50
C LEU A 475 -23.44 -9.77 -1.75
N LYS A 476 -22.66 -9.44 -0.71
CA LYS A 476 -21.92 -10.47 0.06
C LYS A 476 -22.84 -11.48 0.73
N ASP A 477 -24.03 -11.03 1.12
CA ASP A 477 -25.03 -11.89 1.74
C ASP A 477 -25.80 -12.71 0.68
N ASN A 478 -25.58 -12.43 -0.61
CA ASN A 478 -26.26 -13.02 -1.75
C ASN A 478 -25.29 -13.30 -2.91
N ASP A 479 -24.19 -14.00 -2.64
CA ASP A 479 -23.09 -14.20 -3.60
C ASP A 479 -23.53 -14.79 -4.95
N ALA A 480 -24.58 -15.62 -4.97
CA ALA A 480 -25.12 -16.25 -6.19
C ALA A 480 -26.01 -15.32 -7.04
N LEU A 481 -26.55 -14.23 -6.46
CA LEU A 481 -27.51 -13.36 -7.15
C LEU A 481 -26.89 -12.70 -8.37
N LEU A 482 -25.61 -12.32 -8.28
CA LEU A 482 -24.92 -11.66 -9.37
C LEU A 482 -24.78 -12.56 -10.61
N ASP A 483 -24.54 -13.86 -10.40
CA ASP A 483 -24.47 -14.83 -11.49
C ASP A 483 -25.87 -15.16 -12.02
N GLN A 484 -26.88 -15.26 -11.15
CA GLN A 484 -28.29 -15.46 -11.56
C GLN A 484 -28.83 -14.31 -12.42
N VAL A 485 -28.60 -13.06 -12.01
CA VAL A 485 -29.02 -11.88 -12.81
C VAL A 485 -28.28 -11.85 -14.15
N ARG A 486 -27.00 -12.24 -14.17
CA ARG A 486 -26.23 -12.32 -15.42
C ARG A 486 -26.79 -13.39 -16.35
N GLU A 487 -27.06 -14.59 -15.83
CA GLU A 487 -27.59 -15.72 -16.60
C GLU A 487 -28.97 -15.39 -17.19
N GLU A 488 -29.90 -14.92 -16.36
CA GLU A 488 -31.28 -14.60 -16.78
C GLU A 488 -31.32 -13.40 -17.75
N ALA A 489 -30.49 -12.37 -17.53
CA ALA A 489 -30.39 -11.25 -18.48
C ALA A 489 -29.81 -11.68 -19.84
N THR A 490 -28.88 -12.64 -19.85
CA THR A 490 -28.31 -13.21 -21.09
C THR A 490 -29.30 -14.13 -21.79
N ALA A 491 -30.11 -14.88 -21.02
CA ALA A 491 -31.14 -15.76 -21.56
C ALA A 491 -32.25 -15.00 -22.30
N ARG A 492 -32.65 -13.83 -21.78
CA ARG A 492 -33.65 -12.97 -22.44
C ARG A 492 -33.11 -12.20 -23.63
N ALA A 493 -31.85 -11.79 -23.59
CA ALA A 493 -31.24 -10.99 -24.65
C ALA A 493 -29.84 -11.54 -25.05
N PRO A 494 -29.78 -12.55 -25.93
CA PRO A 494 -28.55 -13.34 -26.19
C PRO A 494 -27.52 -12.69 -27.14
N GLU A 495 -27.85 -11.61 -27.86
CA GLU A 495 -26.90 -10.91 -28.76
C GLU A 495 -26.27 -9.66 -28.11
N PRO A 496 -25.07 -9.74 -27.51
CA PRO A 496 -24.37 -8.56 -27.01
C PRO A 496 -23.84 -7.69 -28.16
N SER A 497 -24.00 -6.37 -28.05
CA SER A 497 -23.29 -5.44 -28.93
C SER A 497 -21.78 -5.45 -28.60
N ALA A 498 -20.94 -5.34 -29.63
CA ALA A 498 -19.51 -5.69 -29.67
C ALA A 498 -18.53 -4.85 -28.79
N ASP A 499 -18.93 -4.36 -27.62
CA ASP A 499 -18.07 -3.61 -26.69
C ASP A 499 -17.78 -4.38 -25.40
N GLU A 500 -16.90 -5.39 -25.45
CA GLU A 500 -16.25 -5.94 -24.24
C GLU A 500 -15.33 -4.88 -23.61
N VAL A 501 -15.86 -4.09 -22.68
CA VAL A 501 -15.08 -3.08 -21.96
C VAL A 501 -14.23 -3.75 -20.88
N ARG A 502 -12.94 -4.00 -21.17
CA ARG A 502 -11.94 -4.37 -20.14
C ARG A 502 -11.67 -3.17 -19.22
N LEU A 503 -12.14 -3.25 -17.97
CA LEU A 503 -12.10 -2.14 -16.99
C LEU A 503 -10.74 -1.97 -16.28
N GLU A 504 -9.83 -2.96 -16.37
CA GLU A 504 -8.52 -2.92 -15.69
C GLU A 504 -7.44 -2.26 -16.56
N ARG A 505 -6.77 -1.22 -16.03
CA ARG A 505 -5.73 -0.44 -16.77
C ARG A 505 -4.39 -1.16 -16.80
N LEU A 506 -3.96 -1.68 -15.64
CA LEU A 506 -2.69 -2.36 -15.42
C LEU A 506 -2.89 -3.34 -14.26
N ARG A 507 -2.51 -4.61 -14.45
CA ARG A 507 -2.45 -5.55 -13.34
C ARG A 507 -1.34 -5.08 -12.39
N PRO A 508 -1.56 -4.91 -11.08
CA PRO A 508 -0.51 -4.46 -10.14
C PRO A 508 0.77 -5.30 -10.21
N ARG A 509 0.61 -6.58 -10.54
CA ARG A 509 1.70 -7.52 -10.81
C ARG A 509 2.59 -7.06 -11.97
N ALA A 510 2.03 -6.53 -13.05
CA ALA A 510 2.79 -6.03 -14.19
C ALA A 510 3.61 -4.77 -13.85
N LEU A 511 3.08 -3.86 -13.03
CA LEU A 511 3.81 -2.67 -12.59
C LEU A 511 4.98 -3.02 -11.67
N VAL A 512 4.76 -3.90 -10.68
CA VAL A 512 5.81 -4.37 -9.78
C VAL A 512 6.90 -5.12 -10.56
N THR A 513 6.51 -6.02 -11.47
CA THR A 513 7.46 -6.73 -12.33
C THR A 513 8.25 -5.77 -13.21
N LEU A 514 7.61 -4.75 -13.81
CA LEU A 514 8.29 -3.76 -14.64
C LEU A 514 9.32 -2.95 -13.83
N ILE A 515 8.94 -2.43 -12.65
CA ILE A 515 9.85 -1.66 -11.78
C ILE A 515 11.01 -2.55 -11.32
N ALA A 516 10.73 -3.78 -10.87
CA ALA A 516 11.75 -4.71 -10.43
C ALA A 516 12.69 -5.13 -11.57
N ALA A 517 12.17 -5.34 -12.78
CA ALA A 517 12.97 -5.65 -13.96
C ALA A 517 13.87 -4.47 -14.37
N THR A 518 13.34 -3.24 -14.40
CA THR A 518 14.14 -2.04 -14.70
C THR A 518 15.25 -1.84 -13.66
N LEU A 519 14.95 -2.01 -12.37
CA LEU A 519 15.93 -1.90 -11.30
C LEU A 519 17.00 -3.00 -11.40
N ALA A 520 16.60 -4.24 -11.68
CA ALA A 520 17.53 -5.36 -11.86
C ALA A 520 18.47 -5.12 -13.05
N VAL A 521 17.95 -4.64 -14.19
CA VAL A 521 18.76 -4.30 -15.37
C VAL A 521 19.73 -3.17 -15.06
N TYR A 522 19.31 -2.13 -14.35
CA TYR A 522 20.19 -1.01 -13.96
C TYR A 522 21.34 -1.48 -13.06
N VAL A 523 21.05 -2.29 -12.03
CA VAL A 523 22.06 -2.84 -11.12
C VAL A 523 23.00 -3.79 -11.87
N LEU A 524 22.46 -4.67 -12.71
CA LEU A 524 23.24 -5.61 -13.51
C LEU A 524 24.15 -4.87 -14.50
N ALA A 525 23.65 -3.81 -15.15
CA ALA A 525 24.45 -3.00 -16.08
C ALA A 525 25.66 -2.37 -15.40
N GLY A 526 25.51 -1.88 -14.15
CA GLY A 526 26.63 -1.36 -13.36
C GLY A 526 27.65 -2.43 -12.95
N GLN A 527 27.20 -3.67 -12.70
CA GLN A 527 28.11 -4.79 -12.36
C GLN A 527 28.85 -5.33 -13.59
N LEU A 528 28.22 -5.31 -14.76
CA LEU A 528 28.77 -5.87 -15.99
C LEU A 528 29.64 -4.89 -16.79
N SER A 529 29.55 -3.58 -16.53
CA SER A 529 30.33 -2.57 -17.27
C SER A 529 31.84 -2.72 -17.14
N ASN A 530 32.31 -3.34 -16.05
CA ASN A 530 33.73 -3.55 -15.76
C ASN A 530 34.24 -4.96 -16.11
N VAL A 531 33.42 -5.82 -16.72
CA VAL A 531 33.77 -7.22 -17.02
C VAL A 531 34.16 -7.40 -18.48
N ASP A 532 35.41 -7.80 -18.73
CA ASP A 532 35.83 -8.26 -20.05
C ASP A 532 35.38 -9.71 -20.28
N PHE A 533 34.19 -9.87 -20.86
CA PHE A 533 33.61 -11.17 -21.19
C PHE A 533 34.47 -12.03 -22.11
N ALA A 534 35.31 -11.42 -22.97
CA ALA A 534 36.18 -12.18 -23.88
C ALA A 534 37.27 -12.93 -23.10
N THR A 535 37.84 -12.28 -22.09
CA THR A 535 38.82 -12.89 -21.19
C THR A 535 38.17 -13.93 -20.28
N VAL A 536 36.96 -13.65 -19.78
CA VAL A 536 36.18 -14.61 -18.98
C VAL A 536 35.91 -15.90 -19.75
N ILE A 537 35.44 -15.85 -20.99
CA ILE A 537 35.12 -17.07 -21.75
C ILE A 537 36.38 -17.87 -22.09
N ARG A 538 37.50 -17.20 -22.39
CA ARG A 538 38.77 -17.85 -22.74
C ARG A 538 39.44 -18.54 -21.57
N SER A 539 39.24 -18.07 -20.35
CA SER A 539 39.85 -18.65 -19.13
C SER A 539 39.06 -19.83 -18.55
N ILE A 540 37.88 -20.15 -19.10
CA ILE A 540 37.05 -21.26 -18.61
C ILE A 540 37.71 -22.61 -18.93
N ASN A 541 37.94 -23.40 -17.89
CA ASN A 541 38.16 -24.82 -18.04
C ASN A 541 36.83 -25.55 -18.25
N TRP A 542 36.58 -25.95 -19.50
CA TRP A 542 35.33 -26.60 -19.93
C TRP A 542 35.04 -27.92 -19.24
N TYR A 543 36.04 -28.65 -18.75
CA TYR A 543 35.83 -29.88 -17.99
C TYR A 543 35.08 -29.59 -16.68
N TRP A 544 35.57 -28.62 -15.91
CA TRP A 544 34.91 -28.19 -14.67
C TRP A 544 33.58 -27.49 -14.96
N ALA A 545 33.48 -26.68 -16.01
CA ALA A 545 32.19 -26.10 -16.40
C ALA A 545 31.14 -27.18 -16.74
N GLY A 546 31.54 -28.25 -17.42
CA GLY A 546 30.67 -29.41 -17.68
C GLY A 546 30.26 -30.13 -16.39
N LEU A 547 31.18 -30.30 -15.43
CA LEU A 547 30.86 -30.88 -14.13
C LEU A 547 29.91 -29.99 -13.32
N ALA A 548 30.06 -28.66 -13.38
CA ALA A 548 29.13 -27.71 -12.78
C ALA A 548 27.73 -27.83 -13.41
N PHE A 549 27.65 -28.02 -14.73
CA PHE A 549 26.38 -28.28 -15.40
C PHE A 549 25.71 -29.58 -14.91
N VAL A 550 26.47 -30.67 -14.78
CA VAL A 550 25.94 -31.94 -14.24
C VAL A 550 25.49 -31.79 -12.78
N ALA A 551 26.27 -31.11 -11.95
CA ALA A 551 25.92 -30.83 -10.56
C ALA A 551 24.64 -29.97 -10.46
N SER A 552 24.47 -29.00 -11.37
CA SER A 552 23.27 -28.18 -11.49
C SER A 552 22.02 -29.01 -11.77
N ILE A 553 22.09 -30.04 -12.63
CA ILE A 553 20.93 -30.91 -12.92
C ILE A 553 20.43 -31.61 -11.64
N MET A 554 21.32 -31.98 -10.72
CA MET A 554 20.95 -32.62 -9.46
C MET A 554 20.13 -31.70 -8.54
N THR A 555 20.22 -30.37 -8.71
CA THR A 555 19.44 -29.41 -7.93
C THR A 555 17.94 -29.54 -8.21
N TYR A 556 17.54 -29.84 -9.45
CA TYR A 556 16.13 -30.04 -9.82
C TYR A 556 15.58 -31.35 -9.29
N VAL A 557 16.41 -32.40 -9.28
CA VAL A 557 16.07 -33.68 -8.66
C VAL A 557 15.85 -33.48 -7.16
N GLY A 558 16.78 -32.78 -6.50
CA GLY A 558 16.64 -32.41 -5.09
C GLY A 558 15.38 -31.61 -4.80
N ALA A 559 15.08 -30.59 -5.61
CA ALA A 559 13.86 -29.79 -5.47
C ALA A 559 12.59 -30.63 -5.61
N ALA A 560 12.54 -31.57 -6.56
CA ALA A 560 11.42 -32.51 -6.71
C ALA A 560 11.31 -33.48 -5.52
N LEU A 561 12.43 -33.98 -5.00
CA LEU A 561 12.47 -34.82 -3.81
C LEU A 561 12.05 -34.06 -2.54
N THR A 562 12.26 -32.76 -2.50
CA THR A 562 11.92 -31.93 -1.34
C THR A 562 10.43 -31.75 -1.19
N ILE A 563 9.69 -31.62 -2.30
CA ILE A 563 8.23 -31.45 -2.26
C ILE A 563 7.49 -32.78 -2.10
N HIS A 564 8.07 -33.88 -2.61
CA HIS A 564 7.44 -35.20 -2.68
C HIS A 564 6.89 -35.74 -1.34
N PRO A 565 7.58 -35.64 -0.19
CA PRO A 565 7.08 -36.13 1.11
C PRO A 565 5.80 -35.43 1.60
N PHE A 566 5.54 -34.22 1.10
CA PHE A 566 4.45 -33.35 1.56
C PHE A 566 3.22 -33.41 0.65
N LEU A 567 3.25 -34.22 -0.41
CA LEU A 567 2.16 -34.30 -1.37
C LEU A 567 0.90 -34.95 -0.77
N PRO A 568 -0.29 -34.36 -0.97
CA PRO A 568 -1.55 -34.92 -0.46
C PRO A 568 -2.07 -36.06 -1.35
N VAL A 569 -1.65 -36.10 -2.61
CA VAL A 569 -2.01 -37.09 -3.62
C VAL A 569 -0.75 -37.62 -4.29
N ARG A 570 -0.81 -38.82 -4.88
CA ARG A 570 0.34 -39.38 -5.61
C ARG A 570 0.56 -38.62 -6.91
N VAL A 571 1.64 -37.87 -6.99
CA VAL A 571 2.09 -37.23 -8.23
C VAL A 571 3.28 -38.02 -8.78
N PRO A 572 3.27 -38.42 -10.06
CA PRO A 572 4.41 -39.09 -10.70
C PRO A 572 5.69 -38.23 -10.58
N ALA A 573 6.80 -38.86 -10.21
CA ALA A 573 8.08 -38.16 -10.00
C ALA A 573 8.54 -37.35 -11.22
N PHE A 574 8.29 -37.87 -12.43
CA PHE A 574 8.60 -37.16 -13.67
C PHE A 574 7.82 -35.85 -13.82
N ARG A 575 6.54 -35.81 -13.41
CA ARG A 575 5.75 -34.57 -13.45
C ARG A 575 6.24 -33.54 -12.43
N LEU A 576 6.73 -33.98 -11.27
CA LEU A 576 7.33 -33.10 -10.27
C LEU A 576 8.68 -32.54 -10.74
N LEU A 577 9.51 -33.37 -11.37
CA LEU A 577 10.77 -32.94 -11.96
C LEU A 577 10.53 -31.94 -13.11
N ALA A 578 9.60 -32.26 -14.01
CA ALA A 578 9.14 -31.36 -15.05
C ALA A 578 8.64 -30.02 -14.47
N ALA A 579 7.92 -30.05 -13.35
CA ALA A 579 7.47 -28.84 -12.65
C ALA A 579 8.65 -27.98 -12.18
N GLN A 580 9.75 -28.57 -11.70
CA GLN A 580 10.94 -27.82 -11.29
C GLN A 580 11.62 -27.13 -12.47
N PHE A 581 11.70 -27.79 -13.62
CA PHE A 581 12.17 -27.15 -14.85
C PHE A 581 11.20 -26.07 -15.33
N ALA A 582 9.89 -26.32 -15.35
CA ALA A 582 8.91 -25.30 -15.74
C ALA A 582 8.97 -24.06 -14.83
N ALA A 583 9.22 -24.27 -13.53
CA ALA A 583 9.40 -23.20 -12.56
C ALA A 583 10.58 -22.28 -12.86
N THR A 584 11.68 -22.75 -13.49
CA THR A 584 12.81 -21.88 -13.85
C THR A 584 12.38 -20.86 -14.90
N PHE A 585 11.63 -21.29 -15.92
CA PHE A 585 11.09 -20.41 -16.97
C PHE A 585 10.07 -19.42 -16.41
N VAL A 586 9.15 -19.88 -15.55
CA VAL A 586 8.15 -18.99 -14.93
C VAL A 586 8.81 -17.95 -14.02
N SER A 587 9.92 -18.31 -13.35
CA SER A 587 10.68 -17.41 -12.47
C SER A 587 11.43 -16.30 -13.21
N LEU A 588 11.52 -16.36 -14.54
CA LEU A 588 12.08 -15.27 -15.36
C LEU A 588 11.13 -14.06 -15.41
N VAL A 589 9.82 -14.30 -15.32
CA VAL A 589 8.78 -13.27 -15.48
C VAL A 589 8.03 -12.99 -14.18
N ALA A 590 8.03 -13.95 -13.25
CA ALA A 590 7.45 -13.81 -11.91
C ALA A 590 8.53 -13.55 -10.86
N PRO A 591 8.22 -12.82 -9.76
CA PRO A 591 9.10 -12.76 -8.59
C PRO A 591 9.48 -14.18 -8.13
N ALA A 592 10.73 -14.36 -7.66
CA ALA A 592 11.32 -15.67 -7.40
C ALA A 592 10.45 -16.57 -6.49
N ALA A 593 9.77 -15.99 -5.50
CA ALA A 593 8.91 -16.71 -4.56
C ALA A 593 7.55 -17.15 -5.16
N VAL A 594 7.06 -16.50 -6.22
CA VAL A 594 5.69 -16.72 -6.74
C VAL A 594 5.68 -17.71 -7.90
N GLY A 595 6.71 -17.68 -8.76
CA GLY A 595 6.76 -18.50 -9.97
C GLY A 595 6.83 -20.00 -9.71
N SER A 596 7.76 -20.42 -8.85
CA SER A 596 7.97 -21.83 -8.48
C SER A 596 6.82 -22.39 -7.65
N VAL A 597 6.34 -21.62 -6.66
CA VAL A 597 5.21 -22.01 -5.82
C VAL A 597 3.94 -22.18 -6.64
N GLY A 598 3.62 -21.22 -7.52
CA GLY A 598 2.42 -21.29 -8.36
C GLY A 598 2.42 -22.49 -9.31
N THR A 599 3.57 -22.80 -9.91
CA THR A 599 3.76 -23.95 -10.80
C THR A 599 3.54 -25.27 -10.04
N ASN A 600 4.18 -25.42 -8.88
CA ASN A 600 4.04 -26.61 -8.04
C ASN A 600 2.59 -26.78 -7.53
N VAL A 601 1.93 -25.71 -7.11
CA VAL A 601 0.51 -25.75 -6.67
C VAL A 601 -0.39 -26.26 -7.80
N ARG A 602 -0.21 -25.76 -9.03
CA ARG A 602 -1.02 -26.18 -10.18
C ARG A 602 -0.85 -27.65 -10.54
N VAL A 603 0.39 -28.16 -10.54
CA VAL A 603 0.66 -29.59 -10.77
C VAL A 603 -0.03 -30.47 -9.74
N ILE A 604 -0.02 -30.05 -8.47
CA ILE A 604 -0.66 -30.79 -7.38
C ILE A 604 -2.20 -30.71 -7.50
N GLN A 605 -2.75 -29.56 -7.90
CA GLN A 605 -4.19 -29.40 -8.16
C GLN A 605 -4.67 -30.27 -9.32
N LYS A 606 -3.95 -30.26 -10.44
CA LYS A 606 -4.26 -31.09 -11.61
C LYS A 606 -4.07 -32.59 -11.35
N ALA A 607 -3.27 -32.96 -10.36
CA ALA A 607 -3.21 -34.33 -9.85
C ALA A 607 -4.40 -34.73 -8.95
N GLY A 608 -5.37 -33.83 -8.72
CA GLY A 608 -6.60 -34.11 -7.97
C GLY A 608 -6.61 -33.59 -6.53
N ALA A 609 -5.63 -32.79 -6.11
CA ALA A 609 -5.61 -32.22 -4.76
C ALA A 609 -6.54 -30.98 -4.65
N PRO A 610 -7.30 -30.84 -3.55
CA PRO A 610 -8.02 -29.60 -3.24
C PRO A 610 -7.07 -28.39 -3.19
N SER A 611 -7.54 -27.23 -3.66
CA SER A 611 -6.73 -26.01 -3.80
C SER A 611 -6.03 -25.58 -2.50
N GLY A 612 -6.73 -25.66 -1.36
CA GLY A 612 -6.16 -25.38 -0.04
C GLY A 612 -5.00 -26.31 0.34
N LEU A 613 -5.17 -27.61 0.13
CA LEU A 613 -4.14 -28.63 0.43
C LEU A 613 -2.92 -28.50 -0.48
N ALA A 614 -3.12 -28.21 -1.77
CA ALA A 614 -2.01 -27.98 -2.68
C ALA A 614 -1.15 -26.79 -2.22
N VAL A 615 -1.77 -25.66 -1.88
CA VAL A 615 -1.06 -24.47 -1.38
C VAL A 615 -0.34 -24.77 -0.07
N ALA A 616 -0.99 -25.49 0.86
CA ALA A 616 -0.38 -25.76 2.15
C ALA A 616 0.75 -26.79 2.09
N SER A 617 0.68 -27.79 1.20
CA SER A 617 1.78 -28.74 0.96
C SER A 617 3.02 -28.04 0.40
N VAL A 618 2.84 -27.16 -0.59
CA VAL A 618 3.95 -26.36 -1.12
C VAL A 618 4.49 -25.43 -0.04
N GLY A 619 3.62 -24.75 0.70
CA GLY A 619 4.02 -23.88 1.82
C GLY A 619 4.79 -24.61 2.92
N LEU A 620 4.35 -25.82 3.31
CA LEU A 620 5.05 -26.65 4.29
C LEU A 620 6.43 -27.08 3.78
N SER A 621 6.54 -27.48 2.50
CA SER A 621 7.84 -27.81 1.90
C SER A 621 8.78 -26.60 1.91
N SER A 622 8.29 -25.39 1.62
CA SER A 622 9.09 -24.17 1.68
C SER A 622 9.53 -23.81 3.10
N LEU A 623 8.67 -24.03 4.11
CA LEU A 623 9.04 -23.86 5.52
C LEU A 623 10.13 -24.85 5.93
N VAL A 624 10.05 -26.10 5.49
CA VAL A 624 11.09 -27.12 5.76
C VAL A 624 12.40 -26.73 5.08
N VAL A 625 12.36 -26.27 3.83
CA VAL A 625 13.56 -25.74 3.14
C VAL A 625 14.17 -24.60 3.95
N PHE A 626 13.38 -23.57 4.26
CA PHE A 626 13.83 -22.41 5.01
C PHE A 626 14.42 -22.78 6.37
N ALA A 627 13.72 -23.59 7.17
CA ALA A 627 14.19 -24.07 8.46
C ALA A 627 15.48 -24.88 8.33
N THR A 628 15.56 -25.77 7.34
CA THR A 628 16.78 -26.56 7.07
C THR A 628 17.95 -25.67 6.71
N THR A 629 17.75 -24.67 5.83
CA THR A 629 18.79 -23.69 5.45
C THR A 629 19.28 -22.90 6.66
N VAL A 630 18.39 -22.37 7.49
CA VAL A 630 18.75 -21.62 8.71
C VAL A 630 19.49 -22.51 9.71
N MET A 631 18.99 -23.72 9.95
CA MET A 631 19.62 -24.68 10.88
C MET A 631 20.98 -25.17 10.37
N ALA A 632 21.11 -25.38 9.05
CA ALA A 632 22.40 -25.74 8.44
C ALA A 632 23.40 -24.59 8.57
N LEU A 633 22.97 -23.34 8.33
CA LEU A 633 23.82 -22.16 8.50
C LEU A 633 24.27 -22.02 9.97
N LEU A 634 23.34 -22.10 10.92
CA LEU A 634 23.64 -22.06 12.36
C LEU A 634 24.57 -23.21 12.77
N GLY A 635 24.29 -24.41 12.31
CA GLY A 635 25.10 -25.59 12.58
C GLY A 635 26.54 -25.41 12.08
N ILE A 636 26.73 -24.91 10.86
CA ILE A 636 28.07 -24.65 10.34
C ILE A 636 28.78 -23.55 11.14
N THR A 637 28.08 -22.47 11.52
CA THR A 637 28.68 -21.39 12.34
C THR A 637 29.06 -21.84 13.76
N ILE A 638 28.33 -22.80 14.35
CA ILE A 638 28.55 -23.26 15.73
C ILE A 638 29.58 -24.40 15.79
N PHE A 639 29.54 -25.34 14.84
CA PHE A 639 30.31 -26.60 14.91
C PHE A 639 31.58 -26.63 14.05
N SER A 640 31.73 -25.72 13.09
CA SER A 640 32.91 -25.73 12.22
C SER A 640 34.11 -25.03 12.89
N HIS A 641 34.98 -25.81 13.53
CA HIS A 641 36.28 -25.34 14.05
C HIS A 641 37.23 -24.86 12.93
N GLU A 642 37.07 -25.38 11.70
CA GLU A 642 37.79 -24.92 10.50
C GLU A 642 37.21 -23.62 9.91
N ALA A 643 35.91 -23.33 10.08
CA ALA A 643 35.32 -22.05 9.66
C ALA A 643 35.78 -20.87 10.54
N THR A 644 36.26 -21.14 11.75
CA THR A 644 36.96 -20.17 12.60
C THR A 644 38.41 -19.91 12.19
N GLN A 645 39.01 -20.76 11.34
CA GLN A 645 40.35 -20.54 10.76
C GLN A 645 40.31 -19.97 9.33
N LEU A 646 39.19 -20.19 8.62
CA LEU A 646 38.85 -19.35 7.48
C LEU A 646 38.62 -17.94 8.05
N ASP A 647 39.38 -16.96 7.56
CA ASP A 647 39.24 -15.54 7.92
C ASP A 647 37.94 -14.98 7.31
N ILE A 648 36.81 -15.63 7.59
CA ILE A 648 35.47 -15.28 7.14
C ILE A 648 35.15 -13.97 7.84
N LYS A 649 35.43 -12.86 7.17
CA LYS A 649 34.93 -11.55 7.57
C LYS A 649 33.43 -11.70 7.78
N ALA A 650 32.96 -11.48 9.01
CA ALA A 650 31.55 -11.58 9.36
C ALA A 650 30.69 -10.82 8.32
N PRO A 651 29.45 -11.26 8.05
CA PRO A 651 28.54 -10.54 7.16
C PRO A 651 28.54 -9.06 7.54
N SER A 652 28.65 -8.17 6.55
CA SER A 652 28.67 -6.73 6.84
C SER A 652 27.48 -6.40 7.74
N SER A 653 27.73 -5.82 8.90
CA SER A 653 26.72 -5.53 9.93
C SER A 653 25.53 -4.71 9.39
N GLY A 654 25.68 -3.99 8.28
CA GLY A 654 24.59 -3.36 7.52
C GLY A 654 23.56 -4.34 6.94
N ALA A 655 23.98 -5.50 6.40
CA ALA A 655 23.05 -6.53 5.92
C ALA A 655 22.26 -7.16 7.08
N LEU A 656 22.90 -7.33 8.24
CA LEU A 656 22.25 -7.80 9.47
C LEU A 656 21.26 -6.76 10.03
N VAL A 657 21.60 -5.47 10.00
CA VAL A 657 20.71 -4.37 10.41
C VAL A 657 19.50 -4.25 9.49
N VAL A 658 19.67 -4.40 8.17
CA VAL A 658 18.56 -4.40 7.20
C VAL A 658 17.64 -5.60 7.43
N ALA A 659 18.20 -6.80 7.62
CA ALA A 659 17.42 -8.00 7.91
C ALA A 659 16.67 -7.87 9.25
N ALA A 660 17.34 -7.39 10.29
CA ALA A 660 16.72 -7.14 11.60
C ALA A 660 15.62 -6.06 11.51
N GLY A 661 15.86 -4.99 10.75
CA GLY A 661 14.87 -3.94 10.49
C GLY A 661 13.64 -4.45 9.74
N ALA A 662 13.82 -5.28 8.72
CA ALA A 662 12.71 -5.91 7.99
C ALA A 662 11.89 -6.85 8.88
N VAL A 663 12.55 -7.63 9.74
CA VAL A 663 11.91 -8.50 10.73
C VAL A 663 11.14 -7.68 11.76
N LEU A 664 11.73 -6.60 12.29
CA LEU A 664 11.07 -5.69 13.23
C LEU A 664 9.84 -5.01 12.61
N ILE A 665 9.94 -4.57 11.35
CA ILE A 665 8.79 -4.01 10.61
C ILE A 665 7.69 -5.08 10.43
N ALA A 666 8.04 -6.31 10.09
CA ALA A 666 7.08 -7.40 9.93
C ALA A 666 6.39 -7.77 11.26
N ILE A 667 7.16 -7.86 12.35
CA ILE A 667 6.63 -8.10 13.71
C ILE A 667 5.71 -6.95 14.11
N PHE A 668 6.16 -5.70 13.97
CA PHE A 668 5.36 -4.53 14.33
C PHE A 668 4.09 -4.42 13.48
N ALA A 669 4.17 -4.73 12.18
CA ALA A 669 3.01 -4.79 11.30
C ALA A 669 2.01 -5.89 11.70
N PHE A 670 2.48 -7.01 12.25
CA PHE A 670 1.64 -8.11 12.73
C PHE A 670 0.98 -7.82 14.10
N VAL A 671 1.63 -7.04 14.96
CA VAL A 671 1.08 -6.59 16.25
C VAL A 671 -0.17 -5.70 16.07
N LEU A 672 -0.31 -5.05 14.90
CA LEU A 672 -1.44 -4.20 14.57
C LEU A 672 -2.77 -4.98 14.56
N PRO A 673 -3.80 -4.55 15.32
CA PRO A 673 -5.09 -5.23 15.36
C PRO A 673 -5.76 -5.31 13.98
N ALA A 674 -5.59 -4.28 13.15
CA ALA A 674 -6.16 -4.23 11.80
C ALA A 674 -5.49 -5.23 10.85
N THR A 675 -4.15 -5.28 10.84
CA THR A 675 -3.39 -6.23 10.01
C THR A 675 -3.59 -7.65 10.50
N ARG A 676 -3.57 -7.84 11.83
CA ARG A 676 -3.87 -9.13 12.45
C ARG A 676 -5.27 -9.61 12.11
N ARG A 677 -6.30 -8.77 12.24
CA ARG A 677 -7.67 -9.13 11.84
C ARG A 677 -7.76 -9.44 10.35
N LEU A 678 -7.16 -8.61 9.49
CA LEU A 678 -7.15 -8.85 8.04
C LEU A 678 -6.47 -10.18 7.67
N ILE A 679 -5.30 -10.46 8.25
CA ILE A 679 -4.54 -11.68 8.03
C ILE A 679 -5.33 -12.87 8.59
N LEU A 680 -5.81 -12.79 9.82
CA LEU A 680 -6.56 -13.87 10.46
C LEU A 680 -7.89 -14.14 9.76
N GLU A 681 -8.67 -13.13 9.36
CA GLU A 681 -9.91 -13.30 8.60
C GLU A 681 -9.66 -13.97 7.26
N ARG A 682 -8.52 -13.68 6.61
CA ARG A 682 -8.17 -14.29 5.33
C ARG A 682 -7.57 -15.69 5.47
N MET A 683 -6.78 -15.93 6.52
CA MET A 683 -6.10 -17.20 6.78
C MET A 683 -6.99 -18.21 7.51
N ARG A 684 -7.94 -17.77 8.33
CA ARG A 684 -8.88 -18.62 9.08
C ARG A 684 -9.59 -19.66 8.20
N PRO A 685 -10.23 -19.32 7.07
CA PRO A 685 -10.90 -20.33 6.24
C PRO A 685 -9.93 -21.32 5.59
N ILE A 686 -8.68 -20.90 5.31
CA ILE A 686 -7.62 -21.78 4.80
C ILE A 686 -7.15 -22.72 5.91
N TRP A 687 -7.01 -22.22 7.14
CA TRP A 687 -6.55 -22.98 8.28
C TRP A 687 -7.61 -23.96 8.81
N GLU A 688 -8.88 -23.58 8.82
CA GLU A 688 -9.98 -24.46 9.22
C GLU A 688 -10.16 -25.63 8.25
N SER A 689 -9.96 -25.41 6.94
CA SER A 689 -10.09 -26.44 5.90
C SER A 689 -8.85 -27.33 5.74
N THR A 690 -7.66 -26.81 6.06
CA THR A 690 -6.38 -27.42 5.67
C THR A 690 -5.42 -27.65 6.84
N GLY A 691 -5.56 -26.90 7.93
CA GLY A 691 -4.67 -26.89 9.09
C GLY A 691 -4.48 -28.27 9.75
N PRO A 692 -5.55 -29.01 10.09
CA PRO A 692 -5.42 -30.33 10.72
C PRO A 692 -4.59 -31.31 9.86
N ARG A 693 -4.85 -31.35 8.55
CA ARG A 693 -4.16 -32.23 7.61
C ARG A 693 -2.69 -31.85 7.41
N VAL A 694 -2.37 -30.56 7.45
CA VAL A 694 -0.98 -30.06 7.39
C VAL A 694 -0.24 -30.38 8.68
N LEU A 695 -0.92 -30.27 9.82
CA LEU A 695 -0.36 -30.65 11.12
C LEU A 695 -0.09 -32.15 11.19
N ASP A 696 -0.95 -32.98 10.60
CA ASP A 696 -0.74 -34.44 10.52
C ASP A 696 0.48 -34.80 9.67
N VAL A 697 0.68 -34.11 8.55
CA VAL A 697 1.88 -34.29 7.70
C VAL A 697 3.14 -33.77 8.41
N ALA A 698 3.05 -32.67 9.15
CA ALA A 698 4.16 -32.15 9.96
C ALA A 698 4.46 -33.01 11.21
N ARG A 699 3.49 -33.81 11.68
CA ARG A 699 3.68 -34.75 12.79
C ARG A 699 4.25 -36.10 12.36
N ASP A 700 4.32 -36.39 11.06
CA ASP A 700 4.94 -37.60 10.54
C ASP A 700 6.48 -37.43 10.46
N PRO A 701 7.25 -38.01 11.41
CA PRO A 701 8.70 -37.80 11.47
C PRO A 701 9.40 -38.36 10.23
N LYS A 702 8.85 -39.40 9.59
CA LYS A 702 9.46 -39.99 8.38
C LYS A 702 9.36 -39.05 7.19
N ARG A 703 8.25 -38.31 7.06
CA ARG A 703 8.07 -37.31 6.00
C ARG A 703 8.97 -36.11 6.21
N LEU A 704 9.06 -35.62 7.45
CA LEU A 704 9.97 -34.54 7.81
C LEU A 704 11.43 -34.90 7.55
N VAL A 705 11.89 -36.07 8.01
CA VAL A 705 13.28 -36.52 7.78
C VAL A 705 13.58 -36.63 6.28
N LYS A 706 12.66 -37.19 5.48
CA LYS A 706 12.81 -37.24 4.02
C LYS A 706 12.89 -35.84 3.40
N GLY A 707 12.04 -34.90 3.85
CA GLY A 707 12.04 -33.52 3.37
C GLY A 707 13.32 -32.77 3.74
N VAL A 708 13.79 -32.91 4.97
CA VAL A 708 15.06 -32.32 5.44
C VAL A 708 16.24 -32.93 4.69
N ALA A 709 16.30 -34.24 4.53
CA ALA A 709 17.35 -34.92 3.77
C ALA A 709 17.39 -34.46 2.30
N ALA A 710 16.22 -34.34 1.66
CA ALA A 710 16.11 -33.83 0.29
C ALA A 710 16.51 -32.34 0.19
N SER A 711 16.17 -31.52 1.20
CA SER A 711 16.57 -30.11 1.27
C SER A 711 18.09 -29.96 1.44
N LEU A 712 18.71 -30.76 2.31
CA LEU A 712 20.16 -30.82 2.47
C LEU A 712 20.85 -31.28 1.19
N PHE A 713 20.32 -32.32 0.54
CA PHE A 713 20.82 -32.80 -0.75
C PHE A 713 20.76 -31.69 -1.82
N THR A 714 19.64 -30.98 -1.89
CA THR A 714 19.47 -29.84 -2.82
C THR A 714 20.50 -28.75 -2.54
N SER A 715 20.69 -28.41 -1.26
CA SER A 715 21.65 -27.39 -0.84
C SER A 715 23.09 -27.79 -1.15
N LEU A 716 23.43 -29.07 -0.93
CA LEU A 716 24.73 -29.61 -1.28
C LEU A 716 24.95 -29.62 -2.79
N ALA A 717 23.95 -29.98 -3.60
CA ALA A 717 24.06 -29.95 -5.06
C ALA A 717 24.36 -28.53 -5.57
N TYR A 718 23.70 -27.51 -5.03
CA TYR A 718 24.02 -26.11 -5.34
C TYR A 718 25.42 -25.72 -4.85
N ALA A 719 25.81 -26.08 -3.63
CA ALA A 719 27.14 -25.79 -3.11
C ALA A 719 28.25 -26.45 -3.93
N VAL A 720 28.08 -27.71 -4.36
CA VAL A 720 29.00 -28.41 -5.26
C VAL A 720 29.06 -27.73 -6.62
N THR A 721 27.91 -27.28 -7.15
CA THR A 721 27.88 -26.50 -8.40
C THR A 721 28.72 -25.23 -8.28
N LEU A 722 28.63 -24.52 -7.15
CA LEU A 722 29.44 -23.32 -6.87
C LEU A 722 30.93 -23.66 -6.71
N PHE A 723 31.26 -24.69 -5.93
CA PHE A 723 32.62 -25.18 -5.73
C PHE A 723 33.31 -25.51 -7.07
N VAL A 724 32.61 -26.23 -7.94
CA VAL A 724 33.13 -26.59 -9.27
C VAL A 724 33.21 -25.37 -10.19
N ALA A 725 32.26 -24.43 -10.10
CA ALA A 725 32.30 -23.19 -10.89
C ALA A 725 33.52 -22.33 -10.54
N VAL A 726 33.96 -22.29 -9.28
CA VAL A 726 35.20 -21.62 -8.85
C VAL A 726 36.42 -22.33 -9.43
N ARG A 727 36.47 -23.68 -9.36
CA ARG A 727 37.54 -24.47 -9.97
C ARG A 727 37.66 -24.31 -11.48
N ALA A 728 36.57 -23.99 -12.18
CA ALA A 728 36.60 -23.74 -13.61
C ALA A 728 37.48 -22.55 -14.01
N TYR A 729 37.78 -21.65 -13.06
CA TYR A 729 38.65 -20.49 -13.25
C TYR A 729 39.99 -20.62 -12.51
N GLY A 730 40.34 -21.82 -12.06
CA GLY A 730 41.67 -22.15 -11.54
C GLY A 730 41.92 -21.85 -10.06
N ASP A 731 40.90 -21.44 -9.30
CA ASP A 731 41.02 -21.19 -7.86
C ASP A 731 40.44 -22.35 -7.03
N GLU A 732 40.93 -22.49 -5.81
CA GLU A 732 40.54 -23.57 -4.91
C GLU A 732 39.93 -23.01 -3.62
N ILE A 733 38.68 -23.40 -3.35
CA ILE A 733 38.00 -23.12 -2.09
C ILE A 733 37.65 -24.42 -1.38
N PRO A 734 37.60 -24.46 -0.04
CA PRO A 734 37.06 -25.61 0.67
C PRO A 734 35.57 -25.76 0.36
N LEU A 735 35.09 -27.00 0.23
CA LEU A 735 33.67 -27.27 -0.02
C LEU A 735 32.76 -26.67 1.06
N ALA A 736 33.22 -26.65 2.32
CA ALA A 736 32.53 -25.98 3.42
C ALA A 736 32.33 -24.48 3.16
N GLY A 737 33.33 -23.80 2.59
CA GLY A 737 33.24 -22.40 2.17
C GLY A 737 32.17 -22.20 1.09
N ALA A 738 32.13 -23.07 0.08
CA ALA A 738 31.09 -23.03 -0.96
C ALA A 738 29.67 -23.24 -0.38
N VAL A 739 29.51 -24.12 0.62
CA VAL A 739 28.23 -24.33 1.33
C VAL A 739 27.81 -23.06 2.07
N VAL A 740 28.69 -22.42 2.83
CA VAL A 740 28.38 -21.18 3.56
C VAL A 740 27.98 -20.07 2.60
N VAL A 741 28.76 -19.87 1.53
CA VAL A 741 28.49 -18.83 0.52
C VAL A 741 27.15 -19.08 -0.17
N TYR A 742 26.85 -20.32 -0.57
CA TYR A 742 25.57 -20.65 -1.17
C TYR A 742 24.38 -20.43 -0.21
N LEU A 743 24.47 -20.90 1.04
CA LEU A 743 23.38 -20.75 2.01
C LEU A 743 23.12 -19.27 2.31
N GLY A 744 24.17 -18.45 2.44
CA GLY A 744 24.05 -17.00 2.60
C GLY A 744 23.43 -16.32 1.39
N ALA A 745 23.92 -16.61 0.18
CA ALA A 745 23.38 -16.04 -1.06
C ALA A 745 21.92 -16.49 -1.34
N GLY A 746 21.56 -17.72 -0.97
CA GLY A 746 20.20 -18.23 -1.07
C GLY A 746 19.21 -17.49 -0.17
N LEU A 747 19.62 -17.13 1.06
CA LEU A 747 18.80 -16.30 1.96
C LEU A 747 18.57 -14.90 1.36
N VAL A 748 19.61 -14.25 0.85
CA VAL A 748 19.51 -12.94 0.18
C VAL A 748 18.58 -13.02 -1.03
N GLY A 749 18.75 -14.04 -1.88
CA GLY A 749 17.91 -14.27 -3.06
C GLY A 749 16.44 -14.51 -2.74
N SER A 750 16.13 -15.15 -1.61
CA SER A 750 14.74 -15.44 -1.21
C SER A 750 13.94 -14.20 -0.79
N VAL A 751 14.64 -13.15 -0.33
CA VAL A 751 14.03 -11.89 0.13
C VAL A 751 14.07 -10.81 -0.95
N ALA A 752 14.90 -10.98 -1.98
CA ALA A 752 15.01 -10.04 -3.09
C ALA A 752 13.69 -9.97 -3.89
N PRO A 753 13.08 -8.78 -4.07
CA PRO A 753 11.86 -8.61 -4.87
C PRO A 753 12.11 -8.68 -6.38
N THR A 754 13.31 -9.08 -6.82
CA THR A 754 13.69 -9.16 -8.24
C THR A 754 13.27 -10.49 -8.87
N PRO A 755 12.88 -10.52 -10.15
CA PRO A 755 12.63 -11.76 -10.88
C PRO A 755 13.85 -12.68 -10.82
N GLY A 756 13.66 -13.94 -10.42
CA GLY A 756 14.74 -14.91 -10.29
C GLY A 756 15.93 -14.54 -9.38
N GLY A 757 15.77 -13.52 -8.52
CA GLY A 757 16.85 -13.00 -7.67
C GLY A 757 17.99 -12.31 -8.43
N ILE A 758 17.77 -11.93 -9.69
CA ILE A 758 18.79 -11.31 -10.55
C ILE A 758 19.34 -10.04 -9.89
N GLY A 759 20.67 -9.92 -9.90
CA GLY A 759 21.47 -8.84 -9.31
C GLY A 759 21.78 -9.07 -7.84
N ALA A 760 20.81 -9.55 -7.05
CA ALA A 760 20.97 -9.77 -5.62
C ALA A 760 21.77 -11.05 -5.30
N VAL A 761 21.46 -12.15 -6.00
CA VAL A 761 22.15 -13.43 -5.80
C VAL A 761 23.58 -13.37 -6.31
N GLU A 762 23.82 -12.75 -7.47
CA GLU A 762 25.14 -12.54 -8.07
C GLU A 762 26.02 -11.74 -7.11
N ALA A 763 25.52 -10.61 -6.61
CA ALA A 763 26.25 -9.79 -5.64
C ALA A 763 26.56 -10.57 -4.35
N ALA A 764 25.60 -11.33 -3.83
CA ALA A 764 25.81 -12.12 -2.61
C ALA A 764 26.82 -13.26 -2.81
N LEU A 765 26.82 -13.92 -3.98
CA LEU A 765 27.81 -14.95 -4.32
C LEU A 765 29.21 -14.33 -4.45
N VAL A 766 29.36 -13.21 -5.16
CA VAL A 766 30.65 -12.53 -5.32
C VAL A 766 31.17 -12.05 -3.96
N ALA A 767 30.33 -11.38 -3.18
CA ALA A 767 30.69 -10.91 -1.84
C ALA A 767 31.07 -12.08 -0.92
N GLY A 768 30.31 -13.18 -0.94
CA GLY A 768 30.60 -14.35 -0.15
C GLY A 768 31.91 -15.05 -0.55
N LEU A 769 32.17 -15.20 -1.85
CA LEU A 769 33.42 -15.76 -2.36
C LEU A 769 34.62 -14.88 -1.98
N SER A 770 34.50 -13.56 -2.14
CA SER A 770 35.55 -12.63 -1.73
C SER A 770 35.77 -12.61 -0.21
N ALA A 771 34.72 -12.80 0.59
CA ALA A 771 34.83 -12.90 2.04
C ALA A 771 35.59 -14.15 2.50
N ILE A 772 35.63 -15.21 1.69
CA ILE A 772 36.43 -16.42 1.96
C ILE A 772 37.78 -16.43 1.21
N GLY A 773 38.20 -15.28 0.67
CA GLY A 773 39.54 -15.10 0.09
C GLY A 773 39.65 -15.25 -1.43
N VAL A 774 38.55 -15.50 -2.15
CA VAL A 774 38.58 -15.63 -3.63
C VAL A 774 38.81 -14.26 -4.27
N PRO A 775 39.83 -14.09 -5.13
CA PRO A 775 40.07 -12.84 -5.84
C PRO A 775 38.85 -12.40 -6.66
N ALA A 776 38.57 -11.10 -6.71
CA ALA A 776 37.42 -10.55 -7.45
C ALA A 776 37.41 -10.96 -8.94
N ALA A 777 38.61 -11.09 -9.54
CA ALA A 777 38.81 -11.56 -10.91
C ALA A 777 38.32 -12.99 -11.16
N VAL A 778 38.19 -13.81 -10.12
CA VAL A 778 37.66 -15.19 -10.18
C VAL A 778 36.22 -15.25 -9.65
N ALA A 779 35.93 -14.53 -8.56
CA ALA A 779 34.64 -14.58 -7.88
C ALA A 779 33.46 -14.22 -8.79
N LEU A 780 33.60 -13.14 -9.58
CA LEU A 780 32.56 -12.69 -10.50
C LEU A 780 32.36 -13.65 -11.68
N PRO A 781 33.40 -14.07 -12.43
CA PRO A 781 33.25 -15.11 -13.45
C PRO A 781 32.68 -16.44 -12.95
N ALA A 782 33.10 -16.89 -11.76
CA ALA A 782 32.58 -18.10 -11.14
C ALA A 782 31.10 -17.97 -10.77
N ALA A 783 30.68 -16.82 -10.19
CA ALA A 783 29.28 -16.54 -9.90
C ALA A 783 28.43 -16.46 -11.19
N LEU A 784 28.96 -15.89 -12.27
CA LEU A 784 28.29 -15.85 -13.56
C LEU A 784 28.15 -17.24 -14.20
N LEU A 785 29.21 -18.07 -14.16
CA LEU A 785 29.15 -19.46 -14.63
C LEU A 785 28.13 -20.26 -13.81
N TYR A 786 28.18 -20.15 -12.49
CA TYR A 786 27.22 -20.75 -11.58
C TYR A 786 25.78 -20.38 -11.95
N ARG A 787 25.50 -19.09 -12.18
CA ARG A 787 24.16 -18.63 -12.59
C ARG A 787 23.80 -19.07 -14.00
N THR A 788 24.76 -19.13 -14.90
CA THR A 788 24.54 -19.65 -16.26
C THR A 788 24.02 -21.07 -16.19
N VAL A 789 24.65 -21.94 -15.40
CA VAL A 789 24.25 -23.36 -15.31
C VAL A 789 23.05 -23.62 -14.40
N THR A 790 22.78 -22.77 -13.40
CA THR A 790 21.68 -22.99 -12.42
C THR A 790 20.40 -22.22 -12.73
N PHE A 791 20.50 -21.13 -13.49
CA PHE A 791 19.38 -20.23 -13.74
C PHE A 791 19.13 -20.00 -15.23
N TRP A 792 20.13 -19.56 -16.00
CA TRP A 792 19.90 -19.17 -17.40
C TRP A 792 19.72 -20.36 -18.34
N LEU A 793 20.70 -21.27 -18.40
CA LEU A 793 20.66 -22.42 -19.30
C LEU A 793 19.42 -23.32 -19.06
N PRO A 794 18.99 -23.59 -17.82
CA PRO A 794 17.82 -24.43 -17.54
C PRO A 794 16.47 -23.80 -17.89
N THR A 795 16.39 -22.50 -18.20
CA THR A 795 15.12 -21.89 -18.67
C THR A 795 14.70 -22.44 -20.03
N LEU A 796 15.65 -22.83 -20.89
CA LEU A 796 15.37 -23.42 -22.20
C LEU A 796 14.59 -24.75 -22.07
N PRO A 797 15.10 -25.79 -21.40
CA PRO A 797 14.31 -27.00 -21.13
C PRO A 797 13.09 -26.71 -20.25
N GLY A 798 13.14 -25.67 -19.40
CA GLY A 798 11.99 -25.21 -18.62
C GLY A 798 10.79 -24.80 -19.45
N TRP A 799 11.00 -24.10 -20.56
CA TRP A 799 9.93 -23.73 -21.49
C TRP A 799 9.28 -24.96 -22.15
N PHE A 800 10.10 -25.92 -22.60
CA PHE A 800 9.60 -27.18 -23.15
C PHE A 800 8.80 -27.97 -22.12
N SER A 801 9.29 -28.02 -20.88
CA SER A 801 8.61 -28.68 -19.77
C SER A 801 7.27 -28.03 -19.44
N LEU A 802 7.20 -26.69 -19.44
CA LEU A 802 5.96 -25.94 -19.24
C LEU A 802 4.93 -26.25 -20.34
N ARG A 803 5.36 -26.25 -21.60
CA ARG A 803 4.48 -26.61 -22.73
C ARG A 803 4.00 -28.05 -22.66
N TRP A 804 4.88 -28.98 -22.29
CA TRP A 804 4.53 -30.39 -22.13
C TRP A 804 3.51 -30.60 -21.00
N LEU A 805 3.70 -29.91 -19.87
CA LEU A 805 2.75 -29.94 -18.75
C LEU A 805 1.39 -29.34 -19.15
N GLN A 806 1.36 -28.27 -19.94
CA GLN A 806 0.13 -27.69 -20.47
C GLN A 806 -0.61 -28.62 -21.44
N SER A 807 0.12 -29.28 -22.36
CA SER A 807 -0.50 -30.16 -23.35
C SER A 807 -1.05 -31.46 -22.77
N HIS A 808 -0.58 -31.88 -21.59
CA HIS A 808 -1.05 -33.08 -20.87
C HIS A 808 -1.99 -32.75 -19.69
N ASP A 809 -2.55 -31.54 -19.68
CA ASP A 809 -3.44 -31.00 -18.65
C ASP A 809 -2.90 -31.13 -17.21
N ALA A 810 -1.58 -30.99 -17.05
CA ALA A 810 -0.87 -31.13 -15.79
C ALA A 810 -0.56 -29.78 -15.10
N ILE A 811 -0.84 -28.62 -15.71
CA ILE A 811 -0.73 -27.25 -15.12
C ILE A 811 -1.87 -26.36 -15.57
#